data_AF-A0A924X299-F1
#
_entry.id   AF-A0A924X299-F1
#
_cell.length_a   1.000
_cell.length_b   1.000
_cell.length_c   1.000
_cell.angle_alpha   90.00
_cell.angle_beta   90.00
_cell.angle_gamma   90.00
#
_symmetry.space_group_name_H-M   'P 1'
#
loop_
_entity.id
_entity.type
_entity.pdbx_description
1 polymer ?
#
loop_
_entity_poly.entity_id
_entity_poly.type
_entity_poly.pdbx_seq_one_letter_code
_entity_poly.pdbx_strand_id
1 'polypeptide(L)'
;MPRLLSALVWSAISIIGAGSFAWLALSRGEAVNAAWLLTAALCTYAVAYRFYSKFIAAKVFALDAERPTPAVRLNDGRDFVPTNRWIVFGHHFAAIAGPGPLVGPTLAAQFGYLPGALWIIVGVVIGGAVQDFVILASSTRRNGRSLGQMAKDEIGPVAGFTALVAVLGIMIVLISVLALVVVNALRASPWGTVTIGLTIPIAMLMGVYLRWIRPGRVLEASMVGIILLVFSLYAGRWVAEDPTLAPLFTLGGTTLAILVMLYGFAASVLPVWLLLAPRDYLSAFVKIGVVVALAVGIVVVLPPLQMPALTQFTDGSGPVFAGKVFPFAFITIACGSISGFHALVASGTTPKLLERETDARAVGYGAMLMESLVAVMALIAACVLTPGVYFAINAPAALLGPTATTAAQAIAGWGFTVTPAELQLLAQRVGEESLLSRTGGAPSLAVGMAYLFSSVLGGGGAMALWYHFAIMFEALFILTTLDAGTRVGRFMLQDLGRHLWEPFGRVSWYPAVVMSSAIFVAMWGHFLYQGVTDPLGGINSLWPLFGISNQLLAAVALCVGTTVIIKMGKARYSFVTLLPLSWLVVVTLTAGWQKIFSPDPKLGFLAHARFLEGAMESGGLPSGVKSMGDASTMIFNDRVDAAVAGFFMAAVLVILADSAREWLAVAAGRKVVRSSETPFETKAVQA
;
A
#
# COMPACT_ATOMS: atom_id res chain seq x y z
N MET A 1 -7.38 26.74 24.60
CA MET A 1 -8.67 27.01 23.94
C MET A 1 -9.81 26.77 24.93
N PRO A 2 -10.71 27.74 25.15
CA PRO A 2 -11.89 27.55 26.01
C PRO A 2 -12.71 26.32 25.58
N ARG A 3 -13.31 25.60 26.52
CA ARG A 3 -14.09 24.37 26.22
C ARG A 3 -15.22 24.63 25.22
N LEU A 4 -15.89 25.78 25.34
CA LEU A 4 -16.96 26.20 24.45
C LEU A 4 -16.45 26.45 23.02
N LEU A 5 -15.35 27.17 22.85
CA LEU A 5 -14.73 27.39 21.54
C LEU A 5 -14.30 26.06 20.90
N SER A 6 -13.79 25.13 21.71
CA SER A 6 -13.48 23.77 21.23
C SER A 6 -14.72 23.02 20.77
N ALA A 7 -15.82 23.08 21.53
CA ALA A 7 -17.05 22.43 21.12
C ALA A 7 -17.56 23.03 19.80
N LEU A 8 -17.61 24.35 19.68
CA LEU A 8 -18.05 25.05 18.47
C LEU A 8 -17.22 24.68 17.23
N VAL A 9 -15.89 24.69 17.34
CA VAL A 9 -15.00 24.35 16.21
C VAL A 9 -15.21 22.90 15.77
N TRP A 10 -15.25 21.94 16.69
CA TRP A 10 -15.44 20.53 16.32
C TRP A 10 -16.86 20.24 15.82
N SER A 11 -17.87 20.91 16.36
CA SER A 11 -19.24 20.87 15.83
C SER A 11 -19.30 21.41 14.40
N ALA A 12 -18.67 22.55 14.12
CA ALA A 12 -18.60 23.12 12.77
C ALA A 12 -17.92 22.17 11.77
N ILE A 13 -16.74 21.62 12.13
CA ILE A 13 -16.04 20.63 11.29
C ILE A 13 -16.94 19.41 11.02
N SER A 14 -17.67 18.93 12.04
CA SER A 14 -18.55 17.77 11.89
C SER A 14 -19.75 18.07 10.99
N ILE A 15 -20.34 19.27 11.10
CA ILE A 15 -21.44 19.73 10.25
C ILE A 15 -20.97 19.89 8.80
N ILE A 16 -19.80 20.48 8.56
CA ILE A 16 -19.22 20.62 7.21
C ILE A 16 -18.97 19.25 6.58
N GLY A 17 -18.41 18.31 7.35
CA GLY A 17 -18.21 16.93 6.90
C GLY A 17 -19.53 16.23 6.56
N ALA A 18 -20.52 16.30 7.45
CA ALA A 18 -21.85 15.72 7.24
C ALA A 18 -22.57 16.35 6.04
N GLY A 19 -22.51 17.66 5.89
CA GLY A 19 -23.05 18.39 4.74
C GLY A 19 -22.38 18.00 3.43
N SER A 20 -21.06 17.78 3.44
CA SER A 20 -20.32 17.31 2.26
C SER A 20 -20.73 15.89 1.85
N PHE A 21 -20.91 14.98 2.82
CA PHE A 21 -21.47 13.65 2.54
C PHE A 21 -22.90 13.72 2.03
N ALA A 22 -23.74 14.56 2.63
CA ALA A 22 -25.12 14.75 2.20
C ALA A 22 -25.17 15.25 0.75
N TRP A 23 -24.31 16.21 0.37
CA TRP A 23 -24.22 16.69 -1.00
C TRP A 23 -23.82 15.58 -1.97
N LEU A 24 -22.75 14.83 -1.66
CA LEU A 24 -22.30 13.69 -2.47
C LEU A 24 -23.37 12.61 -2.63
N ALA A 25 -24.17 12.37 -1.58
CA ALA A 25 -25.16 11.31 -1.52
C ALA A 25 -26.52 11.71 -2.12
N LEU A 26 -26.89 12.99 -2.11
CA LEU A 26 -28.20 13.48 -2.53
C LEU A 26 -28.19 14.12 -3.92
N SER A 27 -27.05 14.61 -4.41
CA SER A 27 -26.96 15.17 -5.76
C SER A 27 -27.28 14.10 -6.81
N ARG A 28 -28.20 14.41 -7.74
CA ARG A 28 -28.62 13.52 -8.84
C ARG A 28 -28.63 14.32 -10.14
N GLY A 29 -27.89 13.86 -11.15
CA GLY A 29 -27.85 14.49 -12.47
C GLY A 29 -27.02 15.79 -12.54
N GLU A 30 -26.57 16.33 -11.42
CA GLU A 30 -25.69 17.51 -11.35
C GLU A 30 -24.21 17.11 -11.32
N ALA A 31 -23.34 17.95 -11.90
CA ALA A 31 -21.90 17.77 -11.82
C ALA A 31 -21.40 18.05 -10.39
N VAL A 32 -21.01 16.99 -9.68
CA VAL A 32 -20.53 17.11 -8.30
C VAL A 32 -19.05 17.48 -8.28
N ASN A 33 -18.71 18.52 -7.52
CA ASN A 33 -17.33 18.95 -7.38
C ASN A 33 -16.47 17.97 -6.57
N ALA A 34 -15.22 17.74 -6.99
CA ALA A 34 -14.26 16.95 -6.24
C ALA A 34 -13.95 17.54 -4.84
N ALA A 35 -14.11 18.86 -4.66
CA ALA A 35 -13.91 19.53 -3.37
C ALA A 35 -14.85 19.01 -2.27
N TRP A 36 -16.05 18.54 -2.60
CA TRP A 36 -16.96 17.94 -1.62
C TRP A 36 -16.41 16.63 -1.07
N LEU A 37 -15.85 15.78 -1.94
CA LEU A 37 -15.23 14.52 -1.54
C LEU A 37 -13.98 14.76 -0.67
N LEU A 38 -13.14 15.71 -1.08
CA LEU A 38 -11.97 16.12 -0.30
C LEU A 38 -12.36 16.67 1.08
N THR A 39 -13.37 17.54 1.14
CA THR A 39 -13.85 18.15 2.39
C THR A 39 -14.45 17.10 3.32
N ALA A 40 -15.25 16.17 2.79
CA ALA A 40 -15.80 15.05 3.56
C ALA A 40 -14.68 14.19 4.20
N ALA A 41 -13.63 13.88 3.43
CA ALA A 41 -12.48 13.12 3.92
C ALA A 41 -11.73 13.88 5.03
N LEU A 42 -11.34 15.13 4.79
CA LEU A 42 -10.58 15.94 5.76
C LEU A 42 -11.33 16.13 7.08
N CYS A 43 -12.64 16.42 7.02
CA CYS A 43 -13.45 16.58 8.22
C CYS A 43 -13.54 15.27 9.02
N THR A 44 -13.79 14.14 8.34
CA THR A 44 -13.84 12.83 8.98
C THR A 44 -12.50 12.45 9.62
N TYR A 45 -11.38 12.66 8.92
CA TYR A 45 -10.05 12.36 9.44
C TYR A 45 -9.70 13.25 10.64
N ALA A 46 -10.05 14.54 10.61
CA ALA A 46 -9.83 15.46 11.73
C ALA A 46 -10.60 15.01 12.98
N VAL A 47 -11.88 14.64 12.83
CA VAL A 47 -12.73 14.14 13.92
C VAL A 47 -12.19 12.79 14.44
N ALA A 48 -11.89 11.85 13.56
CA ALA A 48 -11.33 10.54 13.90
C ALA A 48 -10.01 10.66 14.68
N TYR A 49 -9.08 11.48 14.17
CA TYR A 49 -7.82 11.74 14.85
C TYR A 49 -8.04 12.41 16.20
N ARG A 50 -8.97 13.36 16.32
CA ARG A 50 -9.19 14.10 17.57
C ARG A 50 -9.83 13.27 18.67
N PHE A 51 -10.81 12.44 18.33
CA PHE A 51 -11.66 11.75 19.30
C PHE A 51 -11.35 10.25 19.37
N TYR A 52 -11.40 9.54 18.23
CA TYR A 52 -11.28 8.10 18.22
C TYR A 52 -9.85 7.61 18.48
N SER A 53 -8.85 8.19 17.81
CA SER A 53 -7.45 7.84 18.09
C SER A 53 -7.04 8.18 19.53
N LYS A 54 -7.59 9.28 20.08
CA LYS A 54 -7.38 9.67 21.49
C LYS A 54 -8.03 8.68 22.45
N PHE A 55 -9.23 8.18 22.13
CA PHE A 55 -9.89 7.13 22.91
C PHE A 55 -9.03 5.86 22.96
N ILE A 56 -8.53 5.39 21.80
CA ILE A 56 -7.65 4.21 21.75
C ILE A 56 -6.37 4.45 22.57
N ALA A 57 -5.72 5.59 22.37
CA ALA A 57 -4.48 5.94 23.08
C ALA A 57 -4.68 6.03 24.61
N ALA A 58 -5.74 6.70 25.08
CA ALA A 58 -5.93 7.02 26.49
C ALA A 58 -6.71 5.97 27.29
N LYS A 59 -7.64 5.23 26.66
CA LYS A 59 -8.52 4.27 27.34
C LYS A 59 -8.18 2.81 27.06
N VAL A 60 -7.75 2.49 25.85
CA VAL A 60 -7.39 1.11 25.46
C VAL A 60 -5.97 0.81 25.89
N PHE A 61 -4.98 1.54 25.36
CA PHE A 61 -3.58 1.30 25.68
C PHE A 61 -3.08 2.06 26.91
N ALA A 62 -3.68 3.21 27.22
CA ALA A 62 -3.18 4.15 28.23
C ALA A 62 -1.67 4.40 28.02
N LEU A 63 -1.33 4.99 26.86
CA LEU A 63 0.06 5.26 26.49
C LEU A 63 0.75 6.15 27.52
N ASP A 64 2.01 5.83 27.84
CA ASP A 64 2.81 6.50 28.85
C ASP A 64 4.11 7.04 28.24
N ALA A 65 4.38 8.33 28.42
CA ALA A 65 5.59 8.97 27.93
C ALA A 65 6.86 8.53 28.69
N GLU A 66 6.70 8.06 29.93
CA GLU A 66 7.79 7.62 30.80
C GLU A 66 8.18 6.15 30.57
N ARG A 67 7.40 5.42 29.77
CA ARG A 67 7.76 4.06 29.39
C ARG A 67 8.84 4.08 28.30
N PRO A 68 10.05 3.54 28.56
CA PRO A 68 11.09 3.46 27.57
C PRO A 68 10.69 2.45 26.49
N THR A 69 10.76 2.91 25.23
CA THR A 69 10.49 2.08 24.06
C THR A 69 11.66 1.13 23.79
N PRO A 70 11.47 0.09 22.96
CA PRO A 70 12.57 -0.79 22.58
C PRO A 70 13.67 -0.07 21.79
N ALA A 71 13.36 1.01 21.06
CA ALA A 71 14.37 1.84 20.41
C ALA A 71 15.41 2.35 21.43
N VAL A 72 14.97 2.69 22.65
CA VAL A 72 15.84 3.18 23.73
C VAL A 72 16.49 2.02 24.48
N ARG A 73 15.71 1.03 24.91
CA ARG A 73 16.18 -0.10 25.75
C ARG A 73 17.13 -1.05 25.02
N LEU A 74 16.89 -1.30 23.74
CA LEU A 74 17.60 -2.28 22.93
C LEU A 74 18.48 -1.61 21.86
N ASN A 75 18.84 -0.34 22.06
CA ASN A 75 19.58 0.46 21.10
C ASN A 75 20.89 -0.25 20.67
N ASP A 76 20.93 -0.70 19.42
CA ASP A 76 22.07 -1.41 18.84
C ASP A 76 22.82 -0.55 17.80
N GLY A 77 22.40 0.71 17.63
CA GLY A 77 22.95 1.62 16.63
C GLY A 77 22.70 1.21 15.17
N ARG A 78 21.84 0.21 14.92
CA ARG A 78 21.58 -0.36 13.59
C ARG A 78 20.10 -0.48 13.26
N ASP A 79 19.39 -1.38 13.93
CA ASP A 79 17.97 -1.66 13.72
C ASP A 79 17.13 -1.01 14.83
N PHE A 80 17.64 -0.96 16.06
CA PHE A 80 17.05 -0.24 17.18
C PHE A 80 17.80 1.07 17.39
N VAL A 81 17.17 2.18 17.02
CA VAL A 81 17.78 3.51 17.11
C VAL A 81 16.71 4.54 17.48
N PRO A 82 16.80 5.20 18.66
CA PRO A 82 15.90 6.28 19.01
C PRO A 82 15.97 7.38 17.95
N THR A 83 14.84 7.65 17.32
CA THR A 83 14.76 8.55 16.17
C THR A 83 13.69 9.61 16.42
N ASN A 84 13.94 10.84 15.95
CA ASN A 84 13.00 11.95 16.10
C ASN A 84 11.62 11.59 15.55
N ARG A 85 10.55 11.93 16.28
CA ARG A 85 9.16 11.60 15.92
C ARG A 85 8.76 11.94 14.48
N TRP A 86 9.29 13.04 13.91
CA TRP A 86 8.94 13.46 12.54
C TRP A 86 9.62 12.60 11.48
N ILE A 87 10.84 12.14 11.78
CA ILE A 87 11.54 11.18 10.93
C ILE A 87 10.85 9.82 11.04
N VAL A 88 10.44 9.38 12.24
CA VAL A 88 9.68 8.13 12.40
C VAL A 88 8.32 8.20 11.73
N PHE A 89 7.63 9.34 11.81
CA PHE A 89 6.38 9.57 11.08
C PHE A 89 6.61 9.48 9.57
N GLY A 90 7.64 10.16 9.04
CA GLY A 90 7.97 10.10 7.62
C GLY A 90 8.38 8.70 7.17
N HIS A 91 9.22 8.01 7.96
CA HIS A 91 9.59 6.61 7.78
C HIS A 91 8.36 5.71 7.68
N HIS A 92 7.49 5.76 8.69
CA HIS A 92 6.32 4.92 8.75
C HIS A 92 5.38 5.22 7.59
N PHE A 93 5.04 6.49 7.38
CA PHE A 93 4.20 6.95 6.27
C PHE A 93 4.75 6.52 4.91
N ALA A 94 6.04 6.72 4.64
CA ALA A 94 6.62 6.35 3.35
C ALA A 94 6.67 4.85 3.14
N ALA A 95 6.89 4.05 4.19
CA ALA A 95 6.87 2.60 4.13
C ALA A 95 5.45 2.05 3.86
N ILE A 96 4.40 2.65 4.45
CA ILE A 96 3.01 2.20 4.29
C ILE A 96 2.32 2.72 3.02
N ALA A 97 2.64 3.96 2.62
CA ALA A 97 2.10 4.60 1.41
C ALA A 97 2.86 4.16 0.15
N GLY A 98 2.69 2.89 -0.21
CA GLY A 98 3.17 2.29 -1.46
C GLY A 98 2.24 2.59 -2.66
N PRO A 99 2.16 1.69 -3.66
CA PRO A 99 1.27 1.87 -4.82
C PRO A 99 -0.18 1.51 -4.51
N GLY A 100 -0.43 0.68 -3.50
CA GLY A 100 -1.79 0.26 -3.13
C GLY A 100 -2.79 1.41 -2.94
N PRO A 101 -2.50 2.47 -2.17
CA PRO A 101 -3.40 3.62 -2.03
C PRO A 101 -3.55 4.45 -3.31
N LEU A 102 -2.70 4.26 -4.32
CA LEU A 102 -2.77 4.98 -5.59
C LEU A 102 -3.54 4.19 -6.65
N VAL A 103 -3.13 2.94 -6.85
CA VAL A 103 -3.66 2.03 -7.87
C VAL A 103 -5.04 1.51 -7.51
N GLY A 104 -5.26 1.08 -6.26
CA GLY A 104 -6.52 0.47 -5.82
C GLY A 104 -7.74 1.37 -6.04
N PRO A 105 -7.75 2.62 -5.50
CA PRO A 105 -8.82 3.57 -5.74
C PRO A 105 -9.03 3.90 -7.22
N THR A 106 -7.94 4.03 -7.97
CA THR A 106 -8.01 4.32 -9.40
C THR A 106 -8.71 3.19 -10.16
N LEU A 107 -8.32 1.93 -9.94
CA LEU A 107 -8.96 0.78 -10.58
C LEU A 107 -10.43 0.63 -10.15
N ALA A 108 -10.73 0.89 -8.88
CA ALA A 108 -12.08 0.81 -8.34
C ALA A 108 -13.02 1.92 -8.85
N ALA A 109 -12.48 2.99 -9.46
CA ALA A 109 -13.29 4.02 -10.11
C ALA A 109 -14.19 3.47 -11.23
N GLN A 110 -13.93 2.25 -11.72
CA GLN A 110 -14.84 1.57 -12.65
C GLN A 110 -16.26 1.41 -12.09
N PHE A 111 -16.43 1.36 -10.76
CA PHE A 111 -17.73 1.24 -10.10
C PHE A 111 -18.43 2.60 -9.89
N GLY A 112 -17.76 3.71 -10.25
CA GLY A 112 -18.14 5.06 -9.86
C GLY A 112 -17.33 5.56 -8.67
N TYR A 113 -17.47 6.85 -8.33
CA TYR A 113 -16.70 7.43 -7.23
C TYR A 113 -17.21 7.01 -5.84
N LEU A 114 -18.51 6.69 -5.69
CA LEU A 114 -19.14 6.61 -4.37
C LEU A 114 -18.72 5.37 -3.55
N PRO A 115 -18.72 4.13 -4.09
CA PRO A 115 -18.35 2.95 -3.32
C PRO A 115 -16.91 3.01 -2.80
N GLY A 116 -15.99 3.45 -3.67
CA GLY A 116 -14.59 3.63 -3.30
C GLY A 116 -14.41 4.72 -2.25
N ALA A 117 -15.04 5.88 -2.43
CA ALA A 117 -14.99 6.98 -1.47
C ALA A 117 -15.45 6.57 -0.07
N LEU A 118 -16.59 5.88 0.03
CA LEU A 118 -17.11 5.41 1.31
C LEU A 118 -16.14 4.45 2.00
N TRP A 119 -15.61 3.48 1.26
CA TRP A 119 -14.69 2.51 1.84
C TRP A 119 -13.36 3.14 2.27
N ILE A 120 -12.79 4.05 1.47
CA ILE A 120 -11.56 4.78 1.82
C ILE A 120 -11.76 5.57 3.10
N ILE A 121 -12.80 6.40 3.16
CA ILE A 121 -12.98 7.35 4.27
C ILE A 121 -13.44 6.64 5.55
N VAL A 122 -14.40 5.71 5.46
CA VAL A 122 -14.93 5.01 6.64
C VAL A 122 -14.01 3.88 7.06
N GLY A 123 -13.54 3.06 6.10
CA GLY A 123 -12.71 1.89 6.35
C GLY A 123 -11.38 2.23 7.04
N VAL A 124 -10.74 3.34 6.69
CA VAL A 124 -9.53 3.79 7.38
C VAL A 124 -9.79 4.12 8.85
N VAL A 125 -10.89 4.83 9.14
CA VAL A 125 -11.13 5.36 10.49
C VAL A 125 -11.41 4.24 11.47
N ILE A 126 -12.25 3.28 11.08
CA ILE A 126 -12.71 2.22 11.97
C ILE A 126 -11.85 0.95 11.89
N GLY A 127 -11.07 0.79 10.82
CA GLY A 127 -10.29 -0.43 10.56
C GLY A 127 -8.81 -0.17 10.38
N GLY A 128 -8.41 0.53 9.31
CA GLY A 128 -7.00 0.66 8.93
C GLY A 128 -6.14 1.33 9.98
N ALA A 129 -6.51 2.57 10.35
CA ALA A 129 -5.79 3.35 11.35
C ALA A 129 -5.87 2.69 12.75
N VAL A 130 -6.96 1.96 13.02
CA VAL A 130 -7.09 1.18 14.26
C VAL A 130 -6.09 0.05 14.28
N GLN A 131 -6.07 -0.80 13.26
CA GLN A 131 -5.17 -1.94 13.16
C GLN A 131 -3.72 -1.47 13.29
N ASP A 132 -3.33 -0.49 12.48
CA ASP A 132 -1.96 -0.02 12.41
C ASP A 132 -1.48 0.53 13.76
N PHE A 133 -2.29 1.37 14.40
CA PHE A 133 -2.00 1.89 15.74
C PHE A 133 -1.97 0.82 16.83
N VAL A 134 -2.95 -0.09 16.84
CA VAL A 134 -3.04 -1.18 17.83
C VAL A 134 -1.80 -2.09 17.72
N ILE A 135 -1.39 -2.43 16.51
CA ILE A 135 -0.23 -3.30 16.29
C ILE A 135 1.07 -2.59 16.62
N LEU A 136 1.22 -1.32 16.26
CA LEU A 136 2.39 -0.52 16.64
C LEU A 136 2.55 -0.44 18.15
N ALA A 137 1.48 -0.10 18.87
CA ALA A 137 1.50 -0.05 20.33
C ALA A 137 1.77 -1.44 20.93
N SER A 138 1.14 -2.49 20.41
CA SER A 138 1.33 -3.87 20.89
C SER A 138 2.76 -4.36 20.73
N SER A 139 3.39 -4.09 19.57
CA SER A 139 4.77 -4.49 19.27
C SER A 139 5.78 -3.65 20.06
N THR A 140 5.55 -2.34 20.21
CA THR A 140 6.38 -1.45 21.06
C THR A 140 6.48 -1.99 22.49
N ARG A 141 5.35 -2.48 23.05
CA ARG A 141 5.28 -3.09 24.38
C ARG A 141 5.84 -4.51 24.48
N ARG A 142 6.30 -5.07 23.36
CA ARG A 142 6.81 -6.44 23.23
C ARG A 142 8.19 -6.46 22.56
N ASN A 143 9.03 -5.48 22.89
CA ASN A 143 10.40 -5.36 22.37
C ASN A 143 10.51 -5.25 20.84
N GLY A 144 9.49 -4.75 20.14
CA GLY A 144 9.51 -4.66 18.68
C GLY A 144 9.40 -6.02 17.99
N ARG A 145 8.70 -6.98 18.60
CA ARG A 145 8.42 -8.31 18.03
C ARG A 145 7.58 -8.20 16.76
N SER A 146 7.93 -9.04 15.77
CA SER A 146 7.20 -9.17 14.51
C SER A 146 5.77 -9.70 14.73
N LEU A 147 4.91 -9.48 13.74
CA LEU A 147 3.51 -9.93 13.81
C LEU A 147 3.39 -11.45 14.04
N GLY A 148 4.15 -12.25 13.29
CA GLY A 148 4.14 -13.71 13.43
C GLY A 148 4.62 -14.17 14.81
N GLN A 149 5.63 -13.48 15.36
CA GLN A 149 6.11 -13.78 16.70
C GLN A 149 5.08 -13.40 17.78
N MET A 150 4.42 -12.24 17.65
CA MET A 150 3.34 -11.85 18.57
C MET A 150 2.15 -12.83 18.49
N ALA A 151 1.81 -13.34 17.31
CA ALA A 151 0.77 -14.37 17.17
C ALA A 151 1.13 -15.64 17.98
N LYS A 152 2.40 -16.05 17.95
CA LYS A 152 2.89 -17.19 18.73
C LYS A 152 2.80 -16.95 20.24
N ASP A 153 3.22 -15.76 20.67
CA ASP A 153 3.34 -15.43 22.10
C ASP A 153 1.98 -15.13 22.74
N GLU A 154 1.05 -14.56 21.98
CA GLU A 154 -0.25 -14.10 22.50
C GLU A 154 -1.40 -15.05 22.18
N ILE A 155 -1.41 -15.73 21.03
CA ILE A 155 -2.51 -16.65 20.68
C ILE A 155 -2.14 -18.08 21.07
N GLY A 156 -1.07 -18.61 20.48
CA GLY A 156 -0.63 -19.98 20.72
C GLY A 156 0.37 -20.49 19.69
N PRO A 157 0.97 -21.67 19.92
CA PRO A 157 2.01 -22.22 19.04
C PRO A 157 1.50 -22.56 17.64
N VAL A 158 0.28 -23.06 17.51
CA VAL A 158 -0.34 -23.40 16.22
C VAL A 158 -0.59 -22.13 15.43
N ALA A 159 -1.36 -21.18 15.97
CA ALA A 159 -1.58 -19.89 15.33
C ALA A 159 -0.27 -19.16 15.00
N GLY A 160 0.73 -19.22 15.88
CA GLY A 160 2.04 -18.61 15.67
C GLY A 160 2.81 -19.20 14.49
N PHE A 161 2.91 -20.52 14.40
CA PHE A 161 3.59 -21.17 13.28
C PHE A 161 2.84 -20.94 11.96
N THR A 162 1.51 -21.09 11.97
CA THR A 162 0.67 -20.80 10.80
C THR A 162 0.81 -19.35 10.36
N ALA A 163 0.83 -18.39 11.29
CA ALA A 163 1.04 -16.98 10.98
C ALA A 163 2.43 -16.73 10.39
N LEU A 164 3.50 -17.27 10.98
CA LEU A 164 4.86 -17.08 10.46
C LEU A 164 5.00 -17.56 9.01
N VAL A 165 4.50 -18.77 8.70
CA VAL A 165 4.58 -19.34 7.34
C VAL A 165 3.68 -18.56 6.37
N ALA A 166 2.42 -18.32 6.72
CA ALA A 166 1.47 -17.64 5.85
C ALA A 166 1.90 -16.20 5.55
N VAL A 167 2.29 -15.45 6.59
CA VAL A 167 2.72 -14.05 6.44
C VAL A 167 4.00 -13.96 5.60
N LEU A 168 4.96 -14.90 5.77
CA LEU A 168 6.18 -14.91 4.96
C LEU A 168 5.87 -15.18 3.49
N GLY A 169 5.00 -16.16 3.19
CA GLY A 169 4.54 -16.45 1.84
C GLY A 169 3.83 -15.24 1.20
N ILE A 170 2.91 -14.61 1.94
CA ILE A 170 2.23 -13.38 1.50
C ILE A 170 3.27 -12.28 1.21
N MET A 171 4.25 -12.10 2.07
CA MET A 171 5.30 -11.09 1.90
C MET A 171 6.11 -11.29 0.62
N ILE A 172 6.47 -12.53 0.28
CA ILE A 172 7.19 -12.82 -0.96
C ILE A 172 6.37 -12.36 -2.17
N VAL A 173 5.07 -12.69 -2.20
CA VAL A 173 4.17 -12.26 -3.28
C VAL A 173 4.06 -10.75 -3.33
N LEU A 174 3.78 -10.09 -2.20
CA LEU A 174 3.60 -8.63 -2.15
C LEU A 174 4.85 -7.89 -2.64
N ILE A 175 6.04 -8.25 -2.15
CA ILE A 175 7.29 -7.57 -2.51
C ILE A 175 7.65 -7.81 -3.98
N SER A 176 7.41 -9.01 -4.50
CA SER A 176 7.62 -9.32 -5.92
C SER A 176 6.72 -8.47 -6.82
N VAL A 177 5.43 -8.33 -6.46
CA VAL A 177 4.47 -7.49 -7.19
C VAL A 177 4.94 -6.04 -7.21
N LEU A 178 5.29 -5.50 -6.03
CA LEU A 178 5.75 -4.12 -5.90
C LEU A 178 7.01 -3.87 -6.74
N ALA A 179 7.97 -4.78 -6.70
CA ALA A 179 9.20 -4.66 -7.47
C ALA A 179 8.94 -4.69 -8.98
N LEU A 180 7.98 -5.51 -9.45
CA LEU A 180 7.63 -5.56 -10.86
C LEU A 180 7.06 -4.23 -11.35
N VAL A 181 6.20 -3.58 -10.55
CA VAL A 181 5.66 -2.26 -10.89
C VAL A 181 6.79 -1.23 -11.03
N VAL A 182 7.80 -1.26 -10.16
CA VAL A 182 8.99 -0.38 -10.29
C VAL A 182 9.75 -0.66 -11.58
N VAL A 183 10.01 -1.94 -11.89
CA VAL A 183 10.71 -2.30 -13.13
C VAL A 183 9.95 -1.82 -14.36
N ASN A 184 8.63 -2.01 -14.39
CA ASN A 184 7.78 -1.58 -15.49
C ASN A 184 7.68 -0.04 -15.60
N ALA A 185 7.70 0.68 -14.48
CA ALA A 185 7.70 2.14 -14.47
C ALA A 185 9.03 2.75 -14.96
N LEU A 186 10.16 2.06 -14.75
CA LEU A 186 11.50 2.54 -15.12
C LEU A 186 12.02 1.99 -16.45
N ARG A 187 11.41 0.92 -16.97
CA ARG A 187 11.80 0.30 -18.23
C ARG A 187 11.75 1.33 -19.35
N ALA A 188 12.87 1.44 -20.08
CA ALA A 188 13.03 2.41 -21.16
C ALA A 188 12.86 3.89 -20.76
N SER A 189 12.96 4.23 -19.47
CA SER A 189 12.90 5.61 -18.95
C SER A 189 14.25 6.02 -18.36
N PRO A 190 15.16 6.65 -19.15
CA PRO A 190 16.43 7.16 -18.64
C PRO A 190 16.23 8.26 -17.60
N TRP A 191 15.23 9.12 -17.79
CA TRP A 191 14.87 10.15 -16.82
C TRP A 191 14.52 9.54 -15.45
N GLY A 192 13.62 8.56 -15.42
CA GLY A 192 13.19 7.90 -14.18
C GLY A 192 14.36 7.20 -13.48
N THR A 193 15.17 6.46 -14.24
CA THR A 193 16.30 5.67 -13.73
C THR A 193 17.34 6.56 -13.05
N VAL A 194 17.73 7.67 -13.68
CA VAL A 194 18.72 8.61 -13.14
C VAL A 194 18.18 9.32 -11.91
N THR A 195 16.97 9.88 -11.97
CA THR A 195 16.40 10.65 -10.86
C THR A 195 16.27 9.78 -9.61
N ILE A 196 15.75 8.56 -9.75
CA ILE A 196 15.60 7.61 -8.65
C ILE A 196 16.97 7.11 -8.17
N GLY A 197 17.88 6.79 -9.08
CA GLY A 197 19.24 6.36 -8.73
C GLY A 197 19.96 7.38 -7.85
N LEU A 198 19.82 8.67 -8.17
CA LEU A 198 20.40 9.78 -7.39
C LEU A 198 19.79 9.93 -6.00
N THR A 199 18.58 9.45 -5.73
CA THR A 199 17.99 9.51 -4.38
C THR A 199 18.75 8.66 -3.35
N ILE A 200 19.43 7.60 -3.79
CA ILE A 200 20.21 6.72 -2.92
C ILE A 200 21.39 7.46 -2.27
N PRO A 201 22.33 8.06 -3.03
CA PRO A 201 23.42 8.82 -2.43
C PRO A 201 22.92 10.06 -1.66
N ILE A 202 21.85 10.72 -2.11
CA ILE A 202 21.24 11.84 -1.37
C ILE A 202 20.80 11.39 0.02
N ALA A 203 20.10 10.25 0.12
CA ALA A 203 19.67 9.70 1.40
C ALA A 203 20.87 9.33 2.30
N MET A 204 21.91 8.73 1.74
CA MET A 204 23.13 8.40 2.49
C MET A 204 23.82 9.66 3.03
N LEU A 205 23.90 10.72 2.23
CA LEU A 205 24.43 12.03 2.65
C LEU A 205 23.61 12.61 3.80
N MET A 206 22.27 12.58 3.69
CA MET A 206 21.38 13.02 4.77
C MET A 206 21.57 12.20 6.06
N GLY A 207 21.70 10.87 5.94
CA GLY A 207 21.95 9.98 7.07
C GLY A 207 23.25 10.30 7.79
N VAL A 208 24.34 10.46 7.03
CA VAL A 208 25.65 10.88 7.55
C VAL A 208 25.59 12.27 8.19
N TYR A 209 24.89 13.22 7.56
CA TYR A 209 24.74 14.57 8.08
C TYR A 209 24.06 14.59 9.44
N LEU A 210 22.94 13.86 9.57
CA LEU A 210 22.17 13.76 10.80
C LEU A 210 22.85 12.94 11.89
N ARG A 211 23.76 12.04 11.54
CA ARG A 211 24.47 11.18 12.50
C ARG A 211 25.76 11.79 13.01
N TRP A 212 26.57 12.40 12.14
CA TRP A 212 27.94 12.81 12.46
C TRP A 212 28.22 14.30 12.27
N ILE A 213 27.66 14.96 11.25
CA ILE A 213 28.01 16.35 10.92
C ILE A 213 27.28 17.34 11.84
N ARG A 214 25.95 17.26 11.89
CA ARG A 214 25.11 18.10 12.75
C ARG A 214 23.95 17.31 13.36
N PRO A 215 24.22 16.54 14.43
CA PRO A 215 23.20 15.76 15.12
C PRO A 215 21.99 16.61 15.54
N GLY A 216 20.79 16.10 15.26
CA GLY A 216 19.53 16.74 15.64
C GLY A 216 19.06 17.91 14.77
N ARG A 217 19.87 18.40 13.80
CA ARG A 217 19.49 19.46 12.86
C ARG A 217 18.66 18.94 11.69
N VAL A 218 17.48 18.40 12.00
CA VAL A 218 16.58 17.75 11.03
C VAL A 218 16.19 18.68 9.87
N LEU A 219 15.85 19.94 10.16
CA LEU A 219 15.43 20.90 9.14
C LEU A 219 16.53 21.20 8.09
N GLU A 220 17.79 21.32 8.51
CA GLU A 220 18.91 21.57 7.61
C GLU A 220 19.10 20.40 6.63
N ALA A 221 19.08 19.17 7.15
CA ALA A 221 19.17 17.96 6.32
C ALA A 221 17.99 17.84 5.34
N SER A 222 16.77 18.17 5.80
CA SER A 222 15.58 18.16 4.94
C SER A 222 15.69 19.15 3.79
N MET A 223 16.15 20.38 4.06
CA MET A 223 16.33 21.40 3.02
C MET A 223 17.36 20.97 1.98
N VAL A 224 18.51 20.44 2.42
CA VAL A 224 19.54 19.90 1.53
C VAL A 224 18.98 18.75 0.68
N GLY A 225 18.27 17.81 1.30
CA GLY A 225 17.65 16.69 0.61
C GLY A 225 16.65 17.13 -0.47
N ILE A 226 15.77 18.08 -0.15
CA ILE A 226 14.77 18.61 -1.11
C ILE A 226 15.47 19.32 -2.28
N ILE A 227 16.48 20.16 -2.02
CA ILE A 227 17.23 20.85 -3.07
C ILE A 227 17.91 19.84 -3.99
N LEU A 228 18.57 18.83 -3.43
CA LEU A 228 19.24 17.79 -4.21
C LEU A 228 18.26 16.91 -4.99
N LEU A 229 17.06 16.67 -4.45
CA LEU A 229 16.02 15.94 -5.16
C LEU A 229 15.44 16.73 -6.34
N VAL A 230 15.22 18.04 -6.16
CA VAL A 230 14.81 18.90 -7.28
C VAL A 230 15.92 18.92 -8.35
N PHE A 231 17.18 19.03 -7.92
CA PHE A 231 18.32 18.91 -8.83
C PHE A 231 18.36 17.57 -9.55
N SER A 232 18.07 16.44 -8.87
CA SER A 232 18.07 15.12 -9.51
C SER A 232 16.99 14.98 -10.58
N LEU A 233 15.83 15.64 -10.43
CA LEU A 233 14.79 15.69 -11.46
C LEU A 233 15.30 16.39 -12.73
N TYR A 234 15.97 17.54 -12.59
CA TYR A 234 16.57 18.25 -13.73
C TYR A 234 17.73 17.46 -14.34
N ALA A 235 18.58 16.85 -13.52
CA ALA A 235 19.67 16.00 -13.98
C ALA A 235 19.15 14.79 -14.79
N GLY A 236 18.08 14.15 -14.32
CA GLY A 236 17.44 13.05 -15.06
C GLY A 236 16.89 13.50 -16.41
N ARG A 237 16.31 14.70 -16.49
CA ARG A 237 15.86 15.28 -17.76
C ARG A 237 17.02 15.53 -18.72
N TRP A 238 18.11 16.15 -18.24
CA TRP A 238 19.30 16.39 -19.06
C TRP A 238 19.89 15.10 -19.61
N VAL A 239 19.95 14.05 -18.80
CA VAL A 239 20.42 12.73 -19.26
C VAL A 239 19.48 12.12 -20.30
N ALA A 240 18.17 12.31 -20.17
CA ALA A 240 17.19 11.79 -21.12
C ALA A 240 17.18 12.54 -22.46
N GLU A 241 17.49 13.83 -22.45
CA GLU A 241 17.59 14.66 -23.66
C GLU A 241 18.95 14.52 -24.37
N ASP A 242 20.00 14.04 -23.68
CA ASP A 242 21.34 13.84 -24.23
C ASP A 242 21.43 12.55 -25.08
N PRO A 243 21.77 12.63 -26.39
CA PRO A 243 21.84 11.47 -27.27
C PRO A 243 22.87 10.40 -26.89
N THR A 244 23.89 10.75 -26.11
CA THR A 244 24.97 9.85 -25.69
C THR A 244 24.70 9.22 -24.34
N LEU A 245 24.10 9.96 -23.41
CA LEU A 245 23.80 9.49 -22.05
C LEU A 245 22.46 8.74 -22.00
N ALA A 246 21.45 9.14 -22.78
CA ALA A 246 20.14 8.51 -22.75
C ALA A 246 20.19 6.99 -23.00
N PRO A 247 20.95 6.46 -24.00
CA PRO A 247 21.05 5.02 -24.22
C PRO A 247 21.69 4.26 -23.05
N LEU A 248 22.61 4.88 -22.30
CA LEU A 248 23.26 4.26 -21.14
C LEU A 248 22.29 4.01 -19.98
N PHE A 249 21.31 4.91 -19.81
CA PHE A 249 20.30 4.83 -18.74
C PHE A 249 18.96 4.28 -19.21
N THR A 250 18.83 3.94 -20.50
CA THR A 250 17.67 3.24 -21.06
C THR A 250 17.80 1.75 -20.79
N LEU A 251 17.50 1.36 -19.54
CA LEU A 251 17.71 -0.01 -19.06
C LEU A 251 16.56 -0.94 -19.45
N GLY A 252 16.94 -2.16 -19.84
CA GLY A 252 16.00 -3.26 -20.06
C GLY A 252 15.40 -3.78 -18.75
N GLY A 253 14.24 -4.44 -18.85
CA GLY A 253 13.52 -4.94 -17.67
C GLY A 253 14.35 -5.93 -16.83
N THR A 254 15.11 -6.84 -17.45
CA THR A 254 15.92 -7.84 -16.73
C THR A 254 17.08 -7.20 -15.98
N THR A 255 17.75 -6.21 -16.59
CA THR A 255 18.78 -5.41 -15.92
C THR A 255 18.22 -4.66 -14.73
N LEU A 256 17.07 -3.99 -14.91
CA LEU A 256 16.38 -3.29 -13.82
C LEU A 256 15.97 -4.25 -12.70
N ALA A 257 15.48 -5.45 -13.02
CA ALA A 257 15.12 -6.44 -12.01
C ALA A 257 16.32 -6.82 -11.13
N ILE A 258 17.48 -7.09 -11.74
CA ILE A 258 18.72 -7.38 -11.01
C ILE A 258 19.15 -6.18 -10.15
N LEU A 259 19.09 -4.96 -10.68
CA LEU A 259 19.44 -3.76 -9.91
C LEU A 259 18.51 -3.54 -8.72
N VAL A 260 17.20 -3.76 -8.88
CA VAL A 260 16.20 -3.67 -7.80
C VAL A 260 16.45 -4.75 -6.74
N MET A 261 16.86 -5.97 -7.12
CA MET A 261 17.27 -7.01 -6.17
C MET A 261 18.53 -6.62 -5.39
N LEU A 262 19.57 -6.17 -6.08
CA LEU A 262 20.82 -5.71 -5.45
C LEU A 262 20.57 -4.54 -4.50
N TYR A 263 19.71 -3.62 -4.92
CA TYR A 263 19.27 -2.49 -4.12
C TYR A 263 18.52 -2.95 -2.87
N GLY A 264 17.50 -3.80 -3.00
CA GLY A 264 16.72 -4.32 -1.86
C GLY A 264 17.60 -5.09 -0.86
N PHE A 265 18.60 -5.83 -1.35
CA PHE A 265 19.60 -6.48 -0.51
C PHE A 265 20.42 -5.44 0.28
N ALA A 266 20.98 -4.44 -0.39
CA ALA A 266 21.74 -3.37 0.28
C ALA A 266 20.89 -2.62 1.31
N ALA A 267 19.65 -2.26 0.94
CA ALA A 267 18.71 -1.57 1.82
C ALA A 267 18.29 -2.39 3.04
N SER A 268 18.27 -3.72 2.96
CA SER A 268 17.98 -4.61 4.10
C SER A 268 19.18 -4.78 5.04
N VAL A 269 20.42 -4.82 4.50
CA VAL A 269 21.65 -5.09 5.26
C VAL A 269 22.23 -3.84 5.93
N LEU A 270 22.15 -2.68 5.27
CA LEU A 270 22.74 -1.44 5.81
C LEU A 270 22.00 -0.97 7.09
N PRO A 271 22.64 -0.18 7.97
CA PRO A 271 21.98 0.39 9.15
C PRO A 271 20.76 1.24 8.76
N VAL A 272 19.69 1.17 9.56
CA VAL A 272 18.42 1.89 9.27
C VAL A 272 18.66 3.40 9.12
N TRP A 273 19.51 3.97 9.96
CA TRP A 273 19.80 5.41 9.96
C TRP A 273 20.61 5.89 8.75
N LEU A 274 21.29 5.00 8.02
CA LEU A 274 22.18 5.38 6.93
C LEU A 274 21.41 5.55 5.61
N LEU A 275 20.56 4.59 5.27
CA LEU A 275 19.85 4.58 3.99
C LEU A 275 18.34 4.68 4.19
N LEU A 276 17.76 3.75 4.95
CA LEU A 276 16.31 3.55 5.00
C LEU A 276 15.57 4.75 5.60
N ALA A 277 15.89 5.15 6.84
CA ALA A 277 15.18 6.25 7.50
C ALA A 277 15.37 7.62 6.81
N PRO A 278 16.58 8.02 6.36
CA PRO A 278 16.75 9.28 5.63
C PRO A 278 16.04 9.29 4.27
N ARG A 279 16.08 8.17 3.54
CA ARG A 279 15.40 8.03 2.25
C ARG A 279 13.90 8.12 2.42
N ASP A 280 13.35 7.36 3.36
CA ASP A 280 11.91 7.33 3.63
C ASP A 280 11.43 8.70 4.10
N TYR A 281 12.23 9.39 4.91
CA TYR A 281 11.93 10.75 5.33
C TYR A 281 11.95 11.76 4.18
N LEU A 282 12.96 11.70 3.29
CA LEU A 282 13.02 12.54 2.09
C LEU A 282 11.81 12.27 1.19
N SER A 283 11.50 10.99 0.94
CA SER A 283 10.34 10.57 0.16
C SER A 283 9.06 11.12 0.78
N ALA A 284 8.85 10.97 2.10
CA ALA A 284 7.67 11.45 2.82
C ALA A 284 7.38 12.94 2.59
N PHE A 285 8.40 13.80 2.52
CA PHE A 285 8.19 15.21 2.21
C PHE A 285 7.63 15.44 0.82
N VAL A 286 8.18 14.73 -0.17
CA VAL A 286 7.68 14.78 -1.54
C VAL A 286 6.26 14.25 -1.59
N LYS A 287 6.00 13.11 -0.94
CA LYS A 287 4.70 12.47 -0.86
C LYS A 287 3.64 13.45 -0.32
N ILE A 288 3.89 14.03 0.85
CA ILE A 288 2.98 14.96 1.51
C ILE A 288 2.86 16.25 0.71
N GLY A 289 3.98 16.78 0.20
CA GLY A 289 4.01 18.02 -0.58
C GLY A 289 3.14 17.93 -1.84
N VAL A 290 3.25 16.85 -2.61
CA VAL A 290 2.44 16.61 -3.81
C VAL A 290 0.96 16.45 -3.45
N VAL A 291 0.63 15.70 -2.40
CA VAL A 291 -0.77 15.52 -1.95
C VAL A 291 -1.38 16.84 -1.51
N VAL A 292 -0.65 17.66 -0.76
CA VAL A 292 -1.10 18.99 -0.34
C VAL A 292 -1.27 19.90 -1.56
N ALA A 293 -0.34 19.88 -2.51
CA ALA A 293 -0.45 20.64 -3.75
C ALA A 293 -1.68 20.23 -4.57
N LEU A 294 -1.96 18.93 -4.70
CA LEU A 294 -3.19 18.43 -5.34
C LEU A 294 -4.44 18.88 -4.59
N ALA A 295 -4.47 18.77 -3.26
CA ALA A 295 -5.60 19.20 -2.45
C ALA A 295 -5.91 20.70 -2.63
N VAL A 296 -4.87 21.54 -2.61
CA VAL A 296 -5.01 22.98 -2.90
C VAL A 296 -5.49 23.20 -4.33
N GLY A 297 -4.90 22.49 -5.30
CA GLY A 297 -5.33 22.57 -6.71
C GLY A 297 -6.80 22.22 -6.91
N ILE A 298 -7.30 21.19 -6.23
CA ILE A 298 -8.71 20.79 -6.27
C ILE A 298 -9.62 21.89 -5.70
N VAL A 299 -9.24 22.51 -4.57
CA VAL A 299 -10.03 23.58 -3.95
C VAL A 299 -10.04 24.86 -4.79
N VAL A 300 -8.97 25.12 -5.54
CA VAL A 300 -8.86 26.30 -6.41
C VAL A 300 -9.57 26.07 -7.75
N VAL A 301 -9.33 24.95 -8.42
CA VAL A 301 -9.90 24.63 -9.74
C VAL A 301 -11.36 24.23 -9.63
N LEU A 302 -11.74 23.62 -8.50
CA LEU A 302 -13.07 23.05 -8.31
C LEU A 302 -13.45 22.14 -9.49
N PRO A 303 -12.67 21.08 -9.79
CA PRO A 303 -12.95 20.22 -10.93
C PRO A 303 -14.20 19.36 -10.67
N PRO A 304 -15.09 19.20 -11.66
CA PRO A 304 -16.21 18.28 -11.57
C PRO A 304 -15.71 16.82 -11.60
N LEU A 305 -16.33 15.96 -10.79
CA LEU A 305 -16.21 14.52 -10.91
C LEU A 305 -17.02 14.09 -12.15
N GLN A 306 -16.31 13.71 -13.21
CA GLN A 306 -16.88 13.26 -14.48
C GLN A 306 -17.39 11.82 -14.39
N MET A 307 -16.78 11.00 -13.53
CA MET A 307 -17.29 9.66 -13.24
C MET A 307 -18.58 9.77 -12.44
N PRO A 308 -19.66 9.02 -12.77
CA PRO A 308 -20.89 9.05 -11.98
C PRO A 308 -20.69 8.42 -10.60
N ALA A 309 -21.65 8.64 -9.70
CA ALA A 309 -21.64 8.06 -8.35
C ALA A 309 -21.55 6.54 -8.40
N LEU A 310 -22.34 5.93 -9.30
CA LEU A 310 -22.35 4.51 -9.61
C LEU A 310 -22.37 4.33 -11.13
N THR A 311 -21.63 3.35 -11.64
CA THR A 311 -21.69 2.92 -13.05
C THR A 311 -22.52 1.66 -13.19
N GLN A 312 -22.83 1.24 -14.43
CA GLN A 312 -23.48 -0.06 -14.65
C GLN A 312 -22.64 -1.26 -14.20
N PHE A 313 -21.32 -1.09 -14.06
CA PHE A 313 -20.39 -2.18 -13.73
C PHE A 313 -20.41 -2.61 -12.27
N THR A 314 -21.30 -2.02 -11.47
CA THR A 314 -21.56 -2.47 -10.09
C THR A 314 -22.06 -3.92 -10.02
N ASP A 315 -22.62 -4.43 -11.13
CA ASP A 315 -23.09 -5.80 -11.31
C ASP A 315 -21.97 -6.84 -11.51
N GLY A 316 -20.73 -6.39 -11.71
CA GLY A 316 -19.54 -7.21 -11.88
C GLY A 316 -19.10 -7.47 -13.32
N SER A 317 -19.77 -6.86 -14.31
CA SER A 317 -19.42 -6.93 -15.74
C SER A 317 -18.28 -5.98 -16.17
N GLY A 318 -17.63 -5.31 -15.21
CA GLY A 318 -16.62 -4.28 -15.43
C GLY A 318 -15.45 -4.71 -16.33
N PRO A 319 -15.01 -3.85 -17.28
CA PRO A 319 -13.94 -4.19 -18.22
C PRO A 319 -12.53 -4.07 -17.62
N VAL A 320 -12.37 -3.37 -16.49
CA VAL A 320 -11.05 -3.21 -15.84
C VAL A 320 -10.71 -4.44 -15.00
N PHE A 321 -11.67 -4.94 -14.23
CA PHE A 321 -11.58 -6.22 -13.56
C PHE A 321 -12.98 -6.80 -13.31
N ALA A 322 -13.07 -8.13 -13.34
CA ALA A 322 -14.31 -8.85 -13.09
C ALA A 322 -14.68 -8.89 -11.60
N GLY A 323 -15.98 -8.83 -11.31
CA GLY A 323 -16.54 -9.02 -9.97
C GLY A 323 -17.33 -7.82 -9.46
N LYS A 324 -18.35 -8.11 -8.64
CA LYS A 324 -19.26 -7.11 -8.06
C LYS A 324 -18.55 -6.19 -7.07
N VAL A 325 -19.19 -5.04 -6.77
CA VAL A 325 -18.71 -4.10 -5.73
C VAL A 325 -18.39 -4.83 -4.43
N PHE A 326 -19.30 -5.67 -3.95
CA PHE A 326 -19.02 -6.59 -2.85
C PHE A 326 -18.68 -7.98 -3.41
N PRO A 327 -17.54 -8.59 -3.04
CA PRO A 327 -16.51 -8.09 -2.10
C PRO A 327 -15.36 -7.31 -2.78
N PHE A 328 -15.30 -7.21 -4.11
CA PHE A 328 -14.07 -6.85 -4.80
C PHE A 328 -13.63 -5.39 -4.65
N ALA A 329 -14.54 -4.43 -4.48
CA ALA A 329 -14.13 -3.04 -4.20
C ALA A 329 -13.28 -2.93 -2.92
N PHE A 330 -13.61 -3.71 -1.90
CA PHE A 330 -12.92 -3.75 -0.61
C PHE A 330 -11.57 -4.46 -0.66
N ILE A 331 -11.40 -5.39 -1.62
CA ILE A 331 -10.16 -6.11 -1.88
C ILE A 331 -9.23 -5.30 -2.79
N THR A 332 -9.78 -4.68 -3.83
CA THR A 332 -9.04 -3.83 -4.77
C THR A 332 -8.50 -2.59 -4.06
N ILE A 333 -9.32 -1.94 -3.23
CA ILE A 333 -8.90 -0.84 -2.36
C ILE A 333 -8.49 -1.42 -1.00
N ALA A 334 -7.40 -2.19 -0.99
CA ALA A 334 -6.83 -2.67 0.27
C ALA A 334 -6.10 -1.51 0.97
N CYS A 335 -4.93 -1.13 0.46
CA CYS A 335 -4.19 0.02 1.00
C CYS A 335 -4.95 1.33 0.72
N GLY A 336 -4.80 2.32 1.61
CA GLY A 336 -5.67 3.50 1.69
C GLY A 336 -6.94 3.33 2.53
N SER A 337 -7.39 2.09 2.76
CA SER A 337 -8.50 1.77 3.68
C SER A 337 -8.05 0.88 4.83
N ILE A 338 -7.67 -0.37 4.55
CA ILE A 338 -7.13 -1.33 5.53
C ILE A 338 -6.08 -2.20 4.84
N SER A 339 -4.86 -2.24 5.37
CA SER A 339 -3.76 -2.99 4.76
C SER A 339 -3.05 -3.89 5.76
N GLY A 340 -2.86 -5.16 5.40
CA GLY A 340 -2.07 -6.10 6.21
C GLY A 340 -0.58 -5.75 6.21
N PHE A 341 -0.05 -5.22 5.11
CA PHE A 341 1.35 -4.79 5.02
C PHE A 341 1.70 -3.75 6.09
N HIS A 342 0.76 -2.86 6.44
CA HIS A 342 1.00 -1.86 7.49
C HIS A 342 1.27 -2.49 8.84
N ALA A 343 0.54 -3.56 9.19
CA ALA A 343 0.77 -4.30 10.42
C ALA A 343 2.20 -4.88 10.48
N LEU A 344 2.82 -5.18 9.33
CA LEU A 344 4.20 -5.64 9.25
C LEU A 344 5.20 -4.50 9.46
N VAL A 345 4.93 -3.31 8.92
CA VAL A 345 5.74 -2.11 9.19
C VAL A 345 5.59 -1.65 10.65
N ALA A 346 4.37 -1.71 11.20
CA ALA A 346 4.03 -1.37 12.57
C ALA A 346 4.57 -2.34 13.62
N SER A 347 4.76 -3.61 13.26
CA SER A 347 5.40 -4.60 14.14
C SER A 347 6.88 -4.85 13.83
N GLY A 348 7.38 -4.35 12.70
CA GLY A 348 8.70 -4.68 12.16
C GLY A 348 9.74 -3.59 12.35
N THR A 349 9.62 -2.47 11.63
CA THR A 349 10.65 -1.41 11.59
C THR A 349 10.33 -0.26 12.54
N THR A 350 9.10 0.24 12.50
CA THR A 350 8.62 1.40 13.27
C THR A 350 8.80 1.32 14.79
N PRO A 351 8.45 0.21 15.48
CA PRO A 351 8.56 0.15 16.94
C PRO A 351 10.03 0.21 17.40
N LYS A 352 10.98 -0.13 16.51
CA LYS A 352 12.42 -0.09 16.77
C LYS A 352 13.02 1.31 16.64
N LEU A 353 12.26 2.28 16.13
CA LEU A 353 12.68 3.66 15.94
C LEU A 353 11.99 4.67 16.86
N LEU A 354 10.82 4.30 17.38
CA LEU A 354 9.97 5.17 18.21
C LEU A 354 10.68 5.55 19.52
N GLU A 355 10.95 6.83 19.78
CA GLU A 355 11.62 7.26 21.02
C GLU A 355 10.68 7.28 22.23
N ARG A 356 9.41 7.67 22.03
CA ARG A 356 8.40 7.77 23.10
C ARG A 356 7.17 6.96 22.73
N GLU A 357 6.60 6.24 23.69
CA GLU A 357 5.41 5.41 23.44
C GLU A 357 4.22 6.25 22.95
N THR A 358 4.08 7.48 23.45
CA THR A 358 2.99 8.41 23.08
C THR A 358 3.03 8.85 21.62
N ASP A 359 4.19 8.78 20.96
CA ASP A 359 4.32 9.09 19.53
C ASP A 359 3.62 8.04 18.65
N ALA A 360 3.35 6.83 19.17
CA ALA A 360 2.67 5.76 18.44
C ALA A 360 1.29 6.20 17.90
N ARG A 361 0.61 7.15 18.57
CA ARG A 361 -0.67 7.69 18.10
C ARG A 361 -0.51 8.50 16.81
N ALA A 362 0.50 9.37 16.76
CA ALA A 362 0.75 10.20 15.59
C ALA A 362 1.32 9.35 14.45
N VAL A 363 2.25 8.46 14.77
CA VAL A 363 2.92 7.59 13.80
C VAL A 363 1.97 6.55 13.23
N GLY A 364 1.28 5.73 14.04
CA GLY A 364 0.37 4.70 13.52
C GLY A 364 -0.94 5.28 13.00
N TYR A 365 -1.78 5.83 13.89
CA TYR A 365 -3.10 6.30 13.48
C TYR A 365 -3.02 7.49 12.51
N GLY A 366 -2.12 8.44 12.77
CA GLY A 366 -2.00 9.66 11.97
C GLY A 366 -1.44 9.43 10.57
N ALA A 367 -0.39 8.60 10.42
CA ALA A 367 0.16 8.31 9.10
C ALA A 367 -0.83 7.52 8.24
N MET A 368 -1.61 6.62 8.84
CA MET A 368 -2.62 5.87 8.11
C MET A 368 -3.76 6.76 7.58
N LEU A 369 -4.17 7.78 8.35
CA LEU A 369 -5.10 8.80 7.83
C LEU A 369 -4.47 9.61 6.67
N MET A 370 -3.17 9.89 6.74
CA MET A 370 -2.46 10.59 5.66
C MET A 370 -2.37 9.74 4.39
N GLU A 371 -2.16 8.43 4.51
CA GLU A 371 -2.23 7.51 3.37
C GLU A 371 -3.65 7.44 2.79
N SER A 372 -4.68 7.43 3.64
CA SER A 372 -6.05 7.47 3.15
C SER A 372 -6.37 8.77 2.40
N LEU A 373 -5.78 9.90 2.80
CA LEU A 373 -5.86 11.13 2.03
C LEU A 373 -5.21 10.99 0.64
N VAL A 374 -4.07 10.29 0.53
CA VAL A 374 -3.46 9.93 -0.76
C VAL A 374 -4.44 9.11 -1.60
N ALA A 375 -5.15 8.15 -1.00
CA ALA A 375 -6.14 7.34 -1.69
C ALA A 375 -7.36 8.13 -2.17
N VAL A 376 -7.83 9.11 -1.39
CA VAL A 376 -8.87 10.05 -1.83
C VAL A 376 -8.39 10.89 -3.01
N MET A 377 -7.14 11.37 -3.00
CA MET A 377 -6.57 12.10 -4.14
C MET A 377 -6.49 11.23 -5.39
N ALA A 378 -6.10 9.96 -5.26
CA ALA A 378 -6.03 9.04 -6.38
C ALA A 378 -7.41 8.76 -6.99
N LEU A 379 -8.42 8.54 -6.14
CA LEU A 379 -9.80 8.39 -6.59
C LEU A 379 -10.30 9.65 -7.31
N ILE A 380 -10.04 10.84 -6.76
CA ILE A 380 -10.40 12.11 -7.40
C ILE A 380 -9.69 12.24 -8.76
N ALA A 381 -8.38 11.98 -8.83
CA ALA A 381 -7.61 12.07 -10.07
C ALA A 381 -8.16 11.12 -11.15
N ALA A 382 -8.61 9.93 -10.79
CA ALA A 382 -9.27 9.01 -11.70
C ALA A 382 -10.66 9.51 -12.13
N CYS A 383 -11.45 10.06 -11.20
CA CYS A 383 -12.83 10.46 -11.43
C CYS A 383 -13.00 11.84 -12.08
N VAL A 384 -11.95 12.67 -12.17
CA VAL A 384 -11.96 13.89 -12.99
C VAL A 384 -11.76 13.61 -14.48
N LEU A 385 -11.26 12.43 -14.84
CA LEU A 385 -11.20 11.97 -16.22
C LEU A 385 -12.60 11.58 -16.70
N THR A 386 -12.90 11.85 -17.98
CA THR A 386 -14.14 11.34 -18.57
C THR A 386 -14.14 9.81 -18.51
N PRO A 387 -15.31 9.17 -18.30
CA PRO A 387 -15.37 7.71 -18.25
C PRO A 387 -14.75 7.03 -19.47
N GLY A 388 -14.96 7.59 -20.67
CA GLY A 388 -14.39 7.05 -21.90
C GLY A 388 -12.86 7.07 -21.92
N VAL A 389 -12.22 8.17 -21.49
CA VAL A 389 -10.75 8.23 -21.35
C VAL A 389 -10.25 7.26 -20.27
N TYR A 390 -10.92 7.22 -19.12
CA TYR A 390 -10.58 6.30 -18.04
C TYR A 390 -10.60 4.83 -18.50
N PHE A 391 -11.64 4.40 -19.20
CA PHE A 391 -11.73 3.03 -19.69
C PHE A 391 -10.77 2.74 -20.84
N ALA A 392 -10.47 3.72 -21.71
CA ALA A 392 -9.45 3.58 -22.76
C ALA A 392 -8.06 3.28 -22.18
N ILE A 393 -7.74 3.88 -21.02
CA ILE A 393 -6.45 3.66 -20.36
C ILE A 393 -6.44 2.32 -19.60
N ASN A 394 -7.49 2.02 -18.82
CA ASN A 394 -7.45 0.90 -17.86
C ASN A 394 -7.98 -0.44 -18.38
N ALA A 395 -8.73 -0.47 -19.47
CA ALA A 395 -9.25 -1.72 -20.01
C ALA A 395 -8.17 -2.47 -20.82
N PRO A 396 -8.14 -3.82 -20.75
CA PRO A 396 -7.14 -4.62 -21.44
C PRO A 396 -7.28 -4.53 -22.96
N ALA A 397 -6.16 -4.68 -23.67
CA ALA A 397 -6.09 -4.57 -25.13
C ALA A 397 -6.98 -5.61 -25.84
N ALA A 398 -7.22 -6.75 -25.20
CA ALA A 398 -8.12 -7.79 -25.71
C ALA A 398 -9.57 -7.29 -25.87
N LEU A 399 -10.00 -6.27 -25.10
CA LEU A 399 -11.34 -5.69 -25.17
C LEU A 399 -11.40 -4.44 -26.05
N LEU A 400 -10.33 -3.63 -26.07
CA LEU A 400 -10.29 -2.36 -26.81
C LEU A 400 -9.80 -2.50 -28.26
N GLY A 401 -9.03 -3.54 -28.56
CA GLY A 401 -8.28 -3.64 -29.81
C GLY A 401 -7.09 -2.67 -29.87
N PRO A 402 -6.28 -2.74 -30.94
CA PRO A 402 -4.98 -2.06 -31.00
C PRO A 402 -5.04 -0.57 -31.37
N THR A 403 -6.21 -0.05 -31.78
CA THR A 403 -6.32 1.31 -32.33
C THR A 403 -7.26 2.19 -31.52
N ALA A 404 -7.08 3.51 -31.61
CA ALA A 404 -7.98 4.49 -30.99
C ALA A 404 -9.43 4.35 -31.52
N THR A 405 -9.60 3.94 -32.78
CA THR A 405 -10.92 3.71 -33.39
C THR A 405 -11.63 2.50 -32.80
N THR A 406 -10.95 1.36 -32.71
CA THR A 406 -11.53 0.15 -32.09
C THR A 406 -11.82 0.38 -30.61
N ALA A 407 -10.94 1.10 -29.91
CA ALA A 407 -11.14 1.43 -28.50
C ALA A 407 -12.38 2.31 -28.30
N ALA A 408 -12.53 3.37 -29.10
CA ALA A 408 -13.70 4.25 -29.06
C ALA A 408 -15.01 3.48 -29.33
N GLN A 409 -15.01 2.53 -30.27
CA GLN A 409 -16.17 1.69 -30.57
C GLN A 409 -16.51 0.75 -29.41
N ALA A 410 -15.51 0.08 -28.82
CA ALA A 410 -15.72 -0.81 -27.67
C ALA A 410 -16.31 -0.04 -26.47
N ILE A 411 -15.78 1.15 -26.20
CA ILE A 411 -16.22 2.03 -25.11
C ILE A 411 -17.64 2.57 -25.36
N ALA A 412 -17.98 2.89 -26.61
CA ALA A 412 -19.35 3.22 -26.99
C ALA A 412 -20.33 2.07 -26.71
N GLY A 413 -19.91 0.83 -26.94
CA GLY A 413 -20.68 -0.37 -26.57
C GLY A 413 -20.89 -0.52 -25.05
N TRP A 414 -20.07 0.12 -24.23
CA TRP A 414 -20.22 0.19 -22.78
C TRP A 414 -21.07 1.38 -22.31
N GLY A 415 -21.66 2.15 -23.21
CA GLY A 415 -22.49 3.32 -22.86
C GLY A 415 -21.69 4.57 -22.50
N PHE A 416 -20.39 4.62 -22.82
CA PHE A 416 -19.56 5.82 -22.64
C PHE A 416 -19.07 6.36 -23.97
N THR A 417 -18.85 7.67 -24.06
CA THR A 417 -18.40 8.31 -25.29
C THR A 417 -16.93 8.74 -25.18
N VAL A 418 -16.17 8.46 -26.23
CA VAL A 418 -14.83 9.00 -26.47
C VAL A 418 -14.54 8.94 -27.96
N THR A 419 -13.84 9.93 -28.48
CA THR A 419 -13.45 9.97 -29.89
C THR A 419 -12.00 9.50 -30.08
N PRO A 420 -11.64 8.91 -31.25
CA PRO A 420 -10.25 8.55 -31.54
C PRO A 420 -9.31 9.75 -31.50
N ALA A 421 -9.80 10.93 -31.95
CA ALA A 421 -9.05 12.18 -31.94
C ALA A 421 -8.73 12.66 -30.52
N GLU A 422 -9.66 12.54 -29.58
CA GLU A 422 -9.40 12.87 -28.16
C GLU A 422 -8.31 11.97 -27.57
N LEU A 423 -8.35 10.67 -27.84
CA LEU A 423 -7.35 9.72 -27.35
C LEU A 423 -5.95 10.01 -27.90
N GLN A 424 -5.86 10.32 -29.20
CA GLN A 424 -4.61 10.69 -29.86
C GLN A 424 -4.07 12.03 -29.36
N LEU A 425 -4.94 13.03 -29.22
CA LEU A 425 -4.55 14.35 -28.71
C LEU A 425 -4.06 14.26 -27.26
N LEU A 426 -4.73 13.45 -26.43
CA LEU A 426 -4.31 13.23 -25.05
C LEU A 426 -2.93 12.57 -24.99
N ALA A 427 -2.69 11.52 -25.80
CA ALA A 427 -1.39 10.87 -25.89
C ALA A 427 -0.28 11.86 -26.29
N GLN A 428 -0.53 12.68 -27.32
CA GLN A 428 0.40 13.74 -27.75
C GLN A 428 0.69 14.77 -26.64
N ARG A 429 -0.34 15.19 -25.88
CA ARG A 429 -0.17 16.19 -24.80
C ARG A 429 0.65 15.67 -23.61
N VAL A 430 0.56 14.38 -23.31
CA VAL A 430 1.38 13.76 -22.26
C VAL A 430 2.76 13.32 -22.75
N GLY A 431 3.01 13.36 -24.07
CA GLY A 431 4.29 12.97 -24.67
C GLY A 431 4.43 11.47 -24.91
N GLU A 432 3.32 10.75 -25.08
CA GLU A 432 3.30 9.30 -25.28
C GLU A 432 2.74 8.94 -26.67
N GLU A 433 3.21 7.85 -27.26
CA GLU A 433 2.68 7.35 -28.55
C GLU A 433 1.22 6.89 -28.43
N SER A 434 0.88 6.27 -27.30
CA SER A 434 -0.46 5.79 -27.00
C SER A 434 -0.68 5.68 -25.49
N LEU A 435 -1.92 5.94 -25.08
CA LEU A 435 -2.40 5.72 -23.72
C LEU A 435 -3.32 4.51 -23.60
N LEU A 436 -3.58 3.79 -24.70
CA LEU A 436 -4.50 2.66 -24.72
C LEU A 436 -3.94 1.49 -23.92
N SER A 437 -4.80 0.89 -23.08
CA SER A 437 -4.49 -0.35 -22.35
C SER A 437 -3.21 -0.31 -21.52
N ARG A 438 -2.82 0.87 -21.04
CA ARG A 438 -1.82 1.01 -19.98
C ARG A 438 -2.50 0.71 -18.63
N THR A 439 -2.83 -0.57 -18.44
CA THR A 439 -3.60 -1.08 -17.30
C THR A 439 -2.82 -0.94 -15.99
N GLY A 440 -3.50 -1.11 -14.86
CA GLY A 440 -2.89 -1.03 -13.52
C GLY A 440 -3.04 0.31 -12.82
N GLY A 441 -3.89 1.22 -13.32
CA GLY A 441 -4.32 2.44 -12.60
C GLY A 441 -3.30 3.59 -12.59
N ALA A 442 -2.01 3.29 -12.45
CA ALA A 442 -0.90 4.26 -12.46
C ALA A 442 -0.97 5.29 -13.60
N PRO A 443 -1.20 4.90 -14.87
CA PRO A 443 -1.26 5.86 -15.97
C PRO A 443 -2.47 6.78 -15.90
N SER A 444 -3.63 6.30 -15.44
CA SER A 444 -4.82 7.15 -15.26
C SER A 444 -4.65 8.14 -14.12
N LEU A 445 -4.03 7.71 -13.02
CA LEU A 445 -3.64 8.60 -11.94
C LEU A 445 -2.71 9.71 -12.47
N ALA A 446 -1.67 9.34 -13.22
CA ALA A 446 -0.71 10.29 -13.77
C ALA A 446 -1.38 11.29 -14.73
N VAL A 447 -2.27 10.84 -15.61
CA VAL A 447 -3.05 11.71 -16.50
C VAL A 447 -3.98 12.64 -15.70
N GLY A 448 -4.67 12.12 -14.68
CA GLY A 448 -5.54 12.91 -13.81
C GLY A 448 -4.78 13.97 -13.01
N MET A 449 -3.64 13.62 -12.42
CA MET A 449 -2.75 14.56 -11.74
C MET A 449 -2.20 15.61 -12.70
N ALA A 450 -1.76 15.21 -13.90
CA ALA A 450 -1.25 16.14 -14.91
C ALA A 450 -2.34 17.13 -15.37
N TYR A 451 -3.59 16.69 -15.49
CA TYR A 451 -4.72 17.55 -15.78
C TYR A 451 -4.98 18.57 -14.65
N LEU A 452 -4.96 18.12 -13.38
CA LEU A 452 -5.15 18.99 -12.22
C LEU A 452 -4.01 20.02 -12.06
N PHE A 453 -2.76 19.61 -12.26
CA PHE A 453 -1.63 20.54 -12.14
C PHE A 453 -1.52 21.51 -13.31
N SER A 454 -1.75 21.05 -14.54
CA SER A 454 -1.70 21.93 -15.72
C SER A 454 -2.80 23.00 -15.70
N SER A 455 -3.97 22.69 -15.13
CA SER A 455 -5.06 23.67 -14.98
C SER A 455 -4.78 24.75 -13.93
N VAL A 456 -3.98 24.47 -12.90
CA VAL A 456 -3.58 25.45 -11.86
C VAL A 456 -2.34 26.25 -12.29
N LEU A 457 -1.30 25.57 -12.75
CA LEU A 457 0.05 26.15 -12.90
C LEU A 457 0.32 26.68 -14.31
N GLY A 458 -0.49 26.30 -15.30
CA GLY A 458 -0.37 26.77 -16.69
C GLY A 458 0.88 26.27 -17.44
N GLY A 459 0.86 26.42 -18.78
CA GLY A 459 2.00 26.15 -19.68
C GLY A 459 1.78 25.03 -20.70
N GLY A 460 2.07 25.30 -21.98
CA GLY A 460 1.82 24.37 -23.10
C GLY A 460 2.62 23.05 -23.08
N GLY A 461 3.72 22.99 -22.32
CA GLY A 461 4.51 21.76 -22.08
C GLY A 461 4.35 21.17 -20.67
N ALA A 462 3.45 21.72 -19.85
CA ALA A 462 3.32 21.32 -18.45
C ALA A 462 2.76 19.89 -18.28
N MET A 463 1.88 19.43 -19.18
CA MET A 463 1.19 18.15 -19.00
C MET A 463 2.13 16.95 -19.10
N ALA A 464 3.03 16.91 -20.08
CA ALA A 464 4.06 15.87 -20.20
C ALA A 464 5.02 15.88 -18.99
N LEU A 465 5.45 17.06 -18.55
CA LEU A 465 6.29 17.21 -17.35
C LEU A 465 5.59 16.63 -16.11
N TRP A 466 4.34 17.00 -15.87
CA TRP A 466 3.57 16.52 -14.71
C TRP A 466 3.22 15.03 -14.81
N TYR A 467 3.00 14.52 -16.02
CA TYR A 467 2.75 13.10 -16.27
C TYR A 467 3.97 12.25 -15.93
N HIS A 468 5.14 12.56 -16.48
CA HIS A 468 6.38 11.84 -16.16
C HIS A 468 6.82 12.05 -14.71
N PHE A 469 6.60 13.24 -14.14
CA PHE A 469 6.78 13.48 -12.72
C PHE A 469 5.90 12.55 -11.88
N ALA A 470 4.62 12.37 -12.21
CA ALA A 470 3.70 11.51 -11.48
C ALA A 470 4.12 10.03 -11.54
N ILE A 471 4.55 9.53 -12.70
CA ILE A 471 5.06 8.14 -12.84
C ILE A 471 6.32 7.93 -12.00
N MET A 472 7.27 8.86 -12.08
CA MET A 472 8.52 8.76 -11.32
C MET A 472 8.29 8.90 -9.81
N PHE A 473 7.39 9.80 -9.42
CA PHE A 473 6.92 9.99 -8.05
C PHE A 473 6.31 8.69 -7.49
N GLU A 474 5.48 8.01 -8.27
CA GLU A 474 4.92 6.72 -7.89
C GLU A 474 6.03 5.65 -7.72
N ALA A 475 6.98 5.56 -8.65
CA ALA A 475 8.10 4.62 -8.53
C ALA A 475 8.94 4.87 -7.26
N LEU A 476 9.14 6.15 -6.88
CA LEU A 476 9.79 6.52 -5.62
C LEU A 476 9.00 6.02 -4.40
N PHE A 477 7.67 6.06 -4.44
CA PHE A 477 6.81 5.54 -3.36
C PHE A 477 6.95 4.04 -3.20
N ILE A 478 6.99 3.31 -4.31
CA ILE A 478 7.03 1.85 -4.28
C ILE A 478 8.37 1.36 -3.73
N LEU A 479 9.47 2.03 -4.08
CA LEU A 479 10.79 1.65 -3.60
C LEU A 479 10.93 1.77 -2.07
N THR A 480 10.35 2.79 -1.42
CA THR A 480 10.38 2.88 0.05
C THR A 480 9.62 1.73 0.71
N THR A 481 8.50 1.30 0.12
CA THR A 481 7.77 0.12 0.57
C THR A 481 8.58 -1.16 0.34
N LEU A 482 9.30 -1.26 -0.78
CA LEU A 482 10.19 -2.39 -1.08
C LEU A 482 11.32 -2.51 -0.04
N ASP A 483 11.90 -1.39 0.39
CA ASP A 483 12.97 -1.33 1.39
C ASP A 483 12.51 -1.82 2.76
N ALA A 484 11.45 -1.19 3.26
CA ALA A 484 10.84 -1.54 4.52
C ALA A 484 10.38 -3.00 4.50
N GLY A 485 9.75 -3.43 3.41
CA GLY A 485 9.24 -4.78 3.24
C GLY A 485 10.34 -5.84 3.19
N THR A 486 11.43 -5.60 2.46
CA THR A 486 12.58 -6.52 2.41
C THR A 486 13.23 -6.67 3.79
N ARG A 487 13.36 -5.57 4.54
CA ARG A 487 13.86 -5.60 5.91
C ARG A 487 12.92 -6.33 6.87
N VAL A 488 11.60 -6.16 6.73
CA VAL A 488 10.65 -6.90 7.56
C VAL A 488 10.66 -8.40 7.23
N GLY A 489 10.74 -8.75 5.94
CA GLY A 489 10.90 -10.13 5.49
C GLY A 489 12.16 -10.79 6.05
N ARG A 490 13.27 -10.05 6.12
CA ARG A 490 14.49 -10.47 6.82
C ARG A 490 14.20 -10.84 8.28
N PHE A 491 13.57 -9.95 9.05
CA PHE A 491 13.25 -10.21 10.46
C PHE A 491 12.39 -11.46 10.63
N MET A 492 11.40 -11.63 9.76
CA MET A 492 10.53 -12.81 9.77
C MET A 492 11.28 -14.10 9.45
N LEU A 493 12.19 -14.06 8.48
CA LEU A 493 13.00 -15.22 8.15
C LEU A 493 13.96 -15.58 9.29
N GLN A 494 14.53 -14.57 9.96
CA GLN A 494 15.33 -14.77 11.17
C GLN A 494 14.48 -15.39 12.30
N ASP A 495 13.25 -14.91 12.51
CA ASP A 495 12.31 -15.44 13.49
C ASP A 495 11.92 -16.90 13.22
N LEU A 496 11.81 -17.30 11.94
CA LEU A 496 11.55 -18.68 11.55
C LEU A 496 12.80 -19.55 11.71
N GLY A 497 13.93 -19.10 11.18
CA GLY A 497 15.17 -19.87 11.17
C GLY A 497 15.82 -20.02 12.53
N ARG A 498 15.49 -19.20 13.54
CA ARG A 498 15.91 -19.41 14.93
C ARG A 498 15.48 -20.77 15.50
N HIS A 499 14.42 -21.37 14.93
CA HIS A 499 13.95 -22.70 15.31
C HIS A 499 14.79 -23.84 14.72
N LEU A 500 15.50 -23.57 13.64
CA LEU A 500 16.45 -24.50 13.03
C LEU A 500 17.86 -24.29 13.61
N TRP A 501 18.24 -23.03 13.80
CA TRP A 501 19.55 -22.64 14.32
C TRP A 501 19.45 -21.34 15.13
N GLU A 502 19.58 -21.43 16.46
CA GLU A 502 19.37 -20.31 17.38
C GLU A 502 20.14 -19.01 17.03
N PRO A 503 21.44 -19.05 16.63
CA PRO A 503 22.17 -17.86 16.19
C PRO A 503 21.53 -17.12 15.00
N PHE A 504 20.78 -17.81 14.14
CA PHE A 504 20.10 -17.21 13.00
C PHE A 504 19.01 -16.22 13.40
N GLY A 505 18.45 -16.36 14.60
CA GLY A 505 17.47 -15.43 15.18
C GLY A 505 18.07 -14.12 15.72
N ARG A 506 19.41 -13.98 15.74
CA ARG A 506 20.07 -12.78 16.26
C ARG A 506 20.01 -11.66 15.22
N VAL A 507 19.05 -10.74 15.40
CA VAL A 507 18.78 -9.63 14.46
C VAL A 507 19.96 -8.68 14.23
N SER A 508 20.89 -8.58 15.18
CA SER A 508 22.07 -7.71 15.10
C SER A 508 23.35 -8.41 14.59
N TRP A 509 23.32 -9.73 14.36
CA TRP A 509 24.47 -10.51 13.93
C TRP A 509 24.63 -10.51 12.41
N TYR A 510 25.73 -9.92 11.91
CA TYR A 510 25.94 -9.69 10.47
C TYR A 510 25.77 -10.92 9.57
N PRO A 511 26.33 -12.10 9.89
CA PRO A 511 26.12 -13.30 9.09
C PRO A 511 24.64 -13.68 8.95
N ALA A 512 23.86 -13.62 10.04
CA ALA A 512 22.43 -13.84 9.97
C ALA A 512 21.73 -12.76 9.14
N VAL A 513 22.09 -11.47 9.30
CA VAL A 513 21.51 -10.36 8.53
C VAL A 513 21.76 -10.52 7.03
N VAL A 514 22.99 -10.80 6.64
CA VAL A 514 23.39 -10.98 5.23
C VAL A 514 22.74 -12.21 4.64
N MET A 515 22.79 -13.36 5.34
CA MET A 515 22.22 -14.61 4.84
C MET A 515 20.70 -14.53 4.72
N SER A 516 20.01 -14.04 5.74
CA SER A 516 18.55 -13.88 5.68
C SER A 516 18.11 -12.85 4.64
N SER A 517 18.84 -11.74 4.46
CA SER A 517 18.56 -10.79 3.37
C SER A 517 18.76 -11.43 2.00
N ALA A 518 19.86 -12.15 1.79
CA ALA A 518 20.16 -12.80 0.52
C ALA A 518 19.10 -13.85 0.16
N ILE A 519 18.71 -14.69 1.12
CA ILE A 519 17.65 -15.69 0.92
C ILE A 519 16.33 -15.00 0.59
N PHE A 520 15.92 -14.02 1.39
CA PHE A 520 14.63 -13.36 1.18
C PHE A 520 14.59 -12.62 -0.17
N VAL A 521 15.67 -11.91 -0.54
CA VAL A 521 15.81 -11.26 -1.84
C VAL A 521 15.84 -12.25 -3.00
N ALA A 522 16.47 -13.41 -2.84
CA ALA A 522 16.42 -14.46 -3.85
C ALA A 522 14.99 -15.00 -4.04
N MET A 523 14.23 -15.19 -2.95
CA MET A 523 12.85 -15.69 -3.01
C MET A 523 11.93 -14.75 -3.78
N TRP A 524 11.83 -13.47 -3.40
CA TRP A 524 10.97 -12.53 -4.12
C TRP A 524 11.57 -12.09 -5.47
N GLY A 525 12.90 -12.00 -5.55
CA GLY A 525 13.63 -11.66 -6.77
C GLY A 525 13.46 -12.70 -7.88
N HIS A 526 13.30 -13.98 -7.53
CA HIS A 526 12.97 -15.03 -8.49
C HIS A 526 11.63 -14.76 -9.19
N PHE A 527 10.58 -14.47 -8.42
CA PHE A 527 9.26 -14.16 -8.97
C PHE A 527 9.25 -12.83 -9.75
N LEU A 528 10.01 -11.83 -9.29
CA LEU A 528 10.23 -10.61 -10.05
C LEU A 528 10.87 -10.90 -11.41
N TYR A 529 11.99 -11.62 -11.43
CA TYR A 529 12.74 -11.91 -12.65
C TYR A 529 11.87 -12.69 -13.64
N GLN A 530 11.16 -13.72 -13.15
CA GLN A 530 10.18 -14.45 -13.94
C GLN A 530 9.08 -13.54 -14.49
N GLY A 531 8.51 -12.64 -13.68
CA GLY A 531 7.47 -11.71 -14.13
C GLY A 531 7.94 -10.72 -15.21
N VAL A 532 9.24 -10.48 -15.31
CA VAL A 532 9.84 -9.65 -16.36
C VAL A 532 10.15 -10.44 -17.63
N THR A 533 10.55 -11.70 -17.50
CA THR A 533 10.95 -12.56 -18.64
C THR A 533 9.80 -13.35 -19.24
N ASP A 534 8.79 -13.71 -18.45
CA ASP A 534 7.65 -14.53 -18.82
C ASP A 534 6.34 -13.75 -18.56
N PRO A 535 5.68 -13.24 -19.62
CA PRO A 535 4.41 -12.52 -19.49
C PRO A 535 3.27 -13.35 -18.90
N LEU A 536 3.33 -14.68 -19.02
CA LEU A 536 2.30 -15.60 -18.52
C LEU A 536 2.67 -16.20 -17.17
N GLY A 537 3.96 -16.19 -16.80
CA GLY A 537 4.50 -16.80 -15.59
C GLY A 537 4.85 -15.81 -14.47
N GLY A 538 5.44 -16.38 -13.41
CA GLY A 538 5.96 -15.64 -12.27
C GLY A 538 4.88 -14.89 -11.49
N ILE A 539 5.08 -13.59 -11.28
CA ILE A 539 4.19 -12.76 -10.46
C ILE A 539 2.96 -12.24 -11.20
N ASN A 540 2.95 -12.29 -12.55
CA ASN A 540 1.83 -11.80 -13.35
C ASN A 540 0.56 -12.62 -13.10
N SER A 541 0.69 -13.94 -12.88
CA SER A 541 -0.43 -14.80 -12.51
C SER A 541 -0.92 -14.56 -11.07
N LEU A 542 -0.01 -14.24 -10.15
CA LEU A 542 -0.31 -14.03 -8.72
C LEU A 542 -0.92 -12.66 -8.41
N TRP A 543 -0.92 -11.72 -9.37
CA TRP A 543 -1.49 -10.38 -9.20
C TRP A 543 -2.94 -10.37 -8.66
N PRO A 544 -3.88 -11.22 -9.15
CA PRO A 544 -5.25 -11.28 -8.63
C PRO A 544 -5.34 -11.70 -7.16
N LEU A 545 -4.31 -12.34 -6.61
CA LEU A 545 -4.24 -12.72 -5.19
C LEU A 545 -3.70 -11.60 -4.30
N PHE A 546 -3.12 -10.54 -4.85
CA PHE A 546 -2.47 -9.48 -4.10
C PHE A 546 -3.40 -8.87 -3.03
N GLY A 547 -4.57 -8.40 -3.44
CA GLY A 547 -5.53 -7.76 -2.53
C GLY A 547 -6.05 -8.72 -1.46
N ILE A 548 -6.36 -9.96 -1.85
CA ILE A 548 -6.88 -11.00 -0.95
C ILE A 548 -5.82 -11.33 0.11
N SER A 549 -4.59 -11.59 -0.33
CA SER A 549 -3.46 -11.91 0.54
C SER A 549 -3.16 -10.78 1.53
N ASN A 550 -3.21 -9.52 1.07
CA ASN A 550 -3.02 -8.37 1.94
C ASN A 550 -4.14 -8.23 2.99
N GLN A 551 -5.39 -8.50 2.65
CA GLN A 551 -6.50 -8.42 3.61
C GLN A 551 -6.56 -9.63 4.56
N LEU A 552 -6.13 -10.81 4.11
CA LEU A 552 -5.93 -11.98 4.98
C LEU A 552 -4.87 -11.68 6.05
N LEU A 553 -3.77 -11.03 5.65
CA LEU A 553 -2.75 -10.55 6.57
C LEU A 553 -3.31 -9.50 7.56
N ALA A 554 -4.18 -8.60 7.11
CA ALA A 554 -4.87 -7.64 7.98
C ALA A 554 -5.76 -8.35 9.03
N ALA A 555 -6.47 -9.41 8.62
CA ALA A 555 -7.25 -10.23 9.54
C ALA A 555 -6.36 -10.89 10.62
N VAL A 556 -5.19 -11.42 10.25
CA VAL A 556 -4.22 -11.96 11.23
C VAL A 556 -3.77 -10.88 12.22
N ALA A 557 -3.47 -9.68 11.73
CA ALA A 557 -3.13 -8.55 12.58
C ALA A 557 -4.25 -8.22 13.57
N LEU A 558 -5.48 -8.08 13.11
CA LEU A 558 -6.62 -7.79 13.98
C LEU A 558 -6.92 -8.93 14.98
N CYS A 559 -6.64 -10.19 14.63
CA CYS A 559 -6.69 -11.31 15.58
C CYS A 559 -5.67 -11.12 16.71
N VAL A 560 -4.42 -10.80 16.38
CA VAL A 560 -3.37 -10.50 17.37
C VAL A 560 -3.76 -9.29 18.23
N GLY A 561 -4.18 -8.18 17.61
CA GLY A 561 -4.60 -6.97 18.32
C GLY A 561 -5.77 -7.21 19.29
N THR A 562 -6.78 -7.97 18.87
CA THR A 562 -7.91 -8.37 19.72
C THR A 562 -7.44 -9.20 20.92
N THR A 563 -6.56 -10.17 20.67
CA THR A 563 -5.98 -11.03 21.71
C THR A 563 -5.24 -10.21 22.76
N VAL A 564 -4.42 -9.25 22.30
CA VAL A 564 -3.66 -8.34 23.17
C VAL A 564 -4.61 -7.49 24.04
N ILE A 565 -5.64 -6.87 23.44
CA ILE A 565 -6.60 -6.03 24.19
C ILE A 565 -7.31 -6.84 25.29
N ILE A 566 -7.71 -8.08 24.99
CA ILE A 566 -8.35 -8.96 25.98
C ILE A 566 -7.35 -9.32 27.09
N LYS A 567 -6.11 -9.71 26.73
CA LYS A 567 -5.07 -10.06 27.70
C LYS A 567 -4.53 -8.88 28.52
N MET A 568 -4.75 -7.65 28.10
CA MET A 568 -4.49 -6.46 28.91
C MET A 568 -5.58 -6.19 29.97
N GLY A 569 -6.58 -7.09 30.11
CA GLY A 569 -7.74 -6.87 30.99
C GLY A 569 -8.68 -5.79 30.46
N LYS A 570 -8.59 -5.45 29.17
CA LYS A 570 -9.38 -4.40 28.50
C LYS A 570 -10.42 -4.98 27.56
N ALA A 571 -10.93 -6.18 27.83
CA ALA A 571 -11.89 -6.90 26.99
C ALA A 571 -13.13 -6.08 26.61
N ARG A 572 -13.60 -5.16 27.47
CA ARG A 572 -14.71 -4.22 27.13
C ARG A 572 -14.43 -3.33 25.90
N TYR A 573 -13.18 -3.18 25.51
CA TYR A 573 -12.75 -2.38 24.36
C TYR A 573 -12.36 -3.24 23.14
N SER A 574 -12.53 -4.57 23.21
CA SER A 574 -12.19 -5.48 22.09
C SER A 574 -13.00 -5.21 20.83
N PHE A 575 -14.17 -4.56 20.94
CA PHE A 575 -14.99 -4.15 19.78
C PHE A 575 -14.21 -3.26 18.79
N VAL A 576 -13.21 -2.52 19.28
CA VAL A 576 -12.34 -1.65 18.46
C VAL A 576 -11.66 -2.46 17.35
N THR A 577 -11.22 -3.68 17.63
CA THR A 577 -10.56 -4.55 16.66
C THR A 577 -11.48 -5.66 16.12
N LEU A 578 -12.47 -6.11 16.91
CA LEU A 578 -13.42 -7.14 16.47
C LEU A 578 -14.33 -6.66 15.33
N LEU A 579 -14.81 -5.41 15.37
CA LEU A 579 -15.69 -4.87 14.32
C LEU A 579 -15.00 -4.86 12.95
N PRO A 580 -13.81 -4.26 12.77
CA PRO A 580 -13.11 -4.33 11.50
C PRO A 580 -12.66 -5.76 11.15
N LEU A 581 -12.35 -6.60 12.15
CA LEU A 581 -11.99 -8.00 11.90
C LEU A 581 -13.14 -8.77 11.27
N SER A 582 -14.34 -8.68 11.85
CA SER A 582 -15.53 -9.37 11.32
C SER A 582 -15.83 -8.94 9.89
N TRP A 583 -15.75 -7.65 9.59
CA TRP A 583 -15.94 -7.14 8.24
C TRP A 583 -14.90 -7.69 7.26
N LEU A 584 -13.61 -7.62 7.61
CA LEU A 584 -12.52 -8.10 6.75
C LEU A 584 -12.58 -9.61 6.51
N VAL A 585 -12.89 -10.40 7.54
CA VAL A 585 -13.04 -11.85 7.40
C VAL A 585 -14.16 -12.17 6.42
N VAL A 586 -15.32 -11.51 6.55
CA VAL A 586 -16.46 -11.71 5.64
C VAL A 586 -16.11 -11.33 4.20
N VAL A 587 -15.54 -10.14 4.00
CA VAL A 587 -15.12 -9.65 2.67
C VAL A 587 -14.11 -10.59 2.03
N THR A 588 -13.05 -10.93 2.77
CA THR A 588 -11.88 -11.61 2.21
C THR A 588 -12.15 -13.08 1.96
N LEU A 589 -12.88 -13.76 2.86
CA LEU A 589 -13.27 -15.15 2.61
C LEU A 589 -14.28 -15.25 1.46
N THR A 590 -15.19 -14.28 1.32
CA THR A 590 -16.12 -14.24 0.18
C THR A 590 -15.36 -14.03 -1.12
N ALA A 591 -14.40 -13.10 -1.16
CA ALA A 591 -13.60 -12.83 -2.35
C ALA A 591 -12.73 -14.02 -2.75
N GLY A 592 -12.04 -14.62 -1.76
CA GLY A 592 -11.24 -15.83 -1.98
C GLY A 592 -12.09 -16.99 -2.47
N TRP A 593 -13.26 -17.21 -1.88
CA TRP A 593 -14.20 -18.23 -2.34
C TRP A 593 -14.64 -18.01 -3.79
N GLN A 594 -15.02 -16.77 -4.16
CA GLN A 594 -15.40 -16.44 -5.53
C GLN A 594 -14.24 -16.58 -6.51
N LYS A 595 -13.01 -16.20 -6.13
CA LYS A 595 -11.82 -16.37 -6.97
C LYS A 595 -11.46 -17.83 -7.22
N ILE A 596 -11.72 -18.73 -6.26
CA ILE A 596 -11.43 -20.15 -6.45
C ILE A 596 -12.58 -20.85 -7.21
N PHE A 597 -13.83 -20.63 -6.78
CA PHE A 597 -14.96 -21.50 -7.13
C PHE A 597 -16.05 -20.84 -8.00
N SER A 598 -15.93 -19.56 -8.38
CA SER A 598 -16.93 -18.93 -9.26
C SER A 598 -17.07 -19.73 -10.57
N PRO A 599 -18.29 -19.93 -11.08
CA PRO A 599 -18.51 -20.57 -12.37
C PRO A 599 -18.13 -19.69 -13.55
N ASP A 600 -18.01 -18.36 -13.36
CA ASP A 600 -17.59 -17.42 -14.39
C ASP A 600 -16.06 -17.52 -14.64
N PRO A 601 -15.61 -17.89 -15.85
CA PRO A 601 -14.19 -17.97 -16.21
C PRO A 601 -13.44 -16.64 -16.07
N LYS A 602 -14.11 -15.49 -16.10
CA LYS A 602 -13.45 -14.18 -15.87
C LYS A 602 -13.09 -13.96 -14.40
N LEU A 603 -13.71 -14.72 -13.50
CA LEU A 603 -13.59 -14.53 -12.05
C LEU A 603 -12.91 -15.71 -11.37
N GLY A 604 -13.35 -16.94 -11.64
CA GLY A 604 -12.94 -18.15 -10.95
C GLY A 604 -11.77 -18.86 -11.64
N PHE A 605 -10.65 -19.04 -10.94
CA PHE A 605 -9.46 -19.73 -11.46
C PHE A 605 -9.78 -21.13 -11.97
N LEU A 606 -10.54 -21.93 -11.20
CA LEU A 606 -10.89 -23.29 -11.62
C LEU A 606 -11.87 -23.33 -12.80
N ALA A 607 -12.70 -22.30 -12.96
CA ALA A 607 -13.59 -22.20 -14.13
C ALA A 607 -12.81 -21.76 -15.38
N HIS A 608 -11.85 -20.84 -15.21
CA HIS A 608 -10.95 -20.43 -16.29
C HIS A 608 -10.10 -21.59 -16.80
N ALA A 609 -9.49 -22.36 -15.90
CA ALA A 609 -8.75 -23.58 -16.25
C ALA A 609 -9.61 -24.56 -17.07
N ARG A 610 -10.83 -24.87 -16.61
CA ARG A 610 -11.75 -25.77 -17.35
C ARG A 610 -12.17 -25.20 -18.71
N PHE A 611 -12.34 -23.88 -18.80
CA PHE A 611 -12.66 -23.22 -20.06
C PHE A 611 -11.52 -23.35 -21.07
N LEU A 612 -10.27 -23.15 -20.63
CA LEU A 612 -9.09 -23.35 -21.46
C LEU A 612 -8.94 -24.82 -21.88
N GLU A 613 -9.14 -25.77 -20.97
CA GLU A 613 -9.10 -27.22 -21.25
C GLU A 613 -10.11 -27.60 -22.34
N GLY A 614 -11.38 -27.19 -22.20
CA GLY A 614 -12.40 -27.48 -23.20
C GLY A 614 -12.13 -26.82 -24.55
N ALA A 615 -11.51 -25.63 -24.57
CA ALA A 615 -11.08 -24.98 -25.81
C ALA A 615 -9.95 -25.78 -26.49
N MET A 616 -8.97 -26.26 -25.73
CA MET A 616 -7.88 -27.09 -26.23
C MET A 616 -8.40 -28.44 -26.78
N GLU A 617 -9.32 -29.09 -26.07
CA GLU A 617 -9.93 -30.37 -26.49
C GLU A 617 -10.75 -30.23 -27.78
N SER A 618 -11.40 -29.08 -27.98
CA SER A 618 -12.14 -28.77 -29.22
C SER A 618 -11.24 -28.31 -30.38
N GLY A 619 -9.92 -28.33 -30.21
CA GLY A 619 -8.94 -27.93 -31.23
C GLY A 619 -8.85 -26.42 -31.45
N GLY A 620 -9.43 -25.62 -30.56
CA GLY A 620 -9.42 -24.15 -30.62
C GLY A 620 -8.48 -23.52 -29.60
N LEU A 621 -8.20 -22.22 -29.76
CA LEU A 621 -7.56 -21.38 -28.75
C LEU A 621 -8.46 -20.16 -28.48
N PRO A 622 -8.76 -19.84 -27.20
CA PRO A 622 -9.51 -18.65 -26.87
C PRO A 622 -8.79 -17.36 -27.29
N SER A 623 -9.55 -16.30 -27.53
CA SER A 623 -9.01 -14.98 -27.86
C SER A 623 -8.01 -14.49 -26.81
N GLY A 624 -6.77 -14.22 -27.23
CA GLY A 624 -5.70 -13.75 -26.35
C GLY A 624 -4.68 -14.83 -25.94
N VAL A 625 -4.95 -16.11 -26.22
CA VAL A 625 -4.00 -17.21 -26.01
C VAL A 625 -3.24 -17.49 -27.30
N LYS A 626 -1.90 -17.37 -27.30
CA LYS A 626 -1.10 -17.42 -28.54
C LYS A 626 -0.71 -18.83 -28.96
N SER A 627 -0.65 -19.77 -28.01
CA SER A 627 -0.22 -21.14 -28.28
C SER A 627 -0.89 -22.15 -27.33
N MET A 628 -0.86 -23.43 -27.70
CA MET A 628 -1.29 -24.53 -26.81
C MET A 628 -0.39 -24.64 -25.55
N GLY A 629 0.88 -24.25 -25.67
CA GLY A 629 1.80 -24.17 -24.54
C GLY A 629 1.38 -23.07 -23.55
N ASP A 630 1.02 -21.90 -24.08
CA ASP A 630 0.51 -20.76 -23.29
C ASP A 630 -0.76 -21.17 -22.54
N ALA A 631 -1.70 -21.85 -23.22
CA ALA A 631 -2.91 -22.38 -22.62
C ALA A 631 -2.59 -23.33 -21.45
N SER A 632 -1.65 -24.26 -21.65
CA SER A 632 -1.22 -25.22 -20.64
C SER A 632 -0.59 -24.53 -19.42
N THR A 633 0.26 -23.52 -19.65
CA THR A 633 0.86 -22.72 -18.59
C THR A 633 -0.19 -21.92 -17.81
N MET A 634 -1.16 -21.31 -18.49
CA MET A 634 -2.25 -20.58 -17.85
C MET A 634 -3.13 -21.51 -16.99
N ILE A 635 -3.46 -22.72 -17.47
CA ILE A 635 -4.18 -23.74 -16.70
C ILE A 635 -3.40 -24.12 -15.44
N PHE A 636 -2.09 -24.34 -15.56
CA PHE A 636 -1.25 -24.65 -14.42
C PHE A 636 -1.24 -23.51 -13.40
N ASN A 637 -1.08 -22.27 -13.87
CA ASN A 637 -1.07 -21.09 -13.02
C ASN A 637 -2.40 -20.89 -12.29
N ASP A 638 -3.55 -21.05 -12.97
CA ASP A 638 -4.87 -20.97 -12.33
C ASP A 638 -5.03 -22.00 -11.20
N ARG A 639 -4.54 -23.23 -11.40
CA ARG A 639 -4.57 -24.28 -10.38
C ARG A 639 -3.66 -23.95 -9.20
N VAL A 640 -2.48 -23.38 -9.47
CA VAL A 640 -1.56 -22.90 -8.42
C VAL A 640 -2.20 -21.74 -7.65
N ASP A 641 -2.79 -20.77 -8.33
CA ASP A 641 -3.43 -19.60 -7.72
C ASP A 641 -4.62 -20.04 -6.83
N ALA A 642 -5.41 -20.99 -7.30
CA ALA A 642 -6.48 -21.60 -6.50
C ALA A 642 -5.94 -22.30 -5.25
N ALA A 643 -4.84 -23.06 -5.36
CA ALA A 643 -4.21 -23.73 -4.23
C ALA A 643 -3.61 -22.75 -3.21
N VAL A 644 -2.91 -21.72 -3.69
CA VAL A 644 -2.31 -20.67 -2.86
C VAL A 644 -3.40 -19.86 -2.14
N ALA A 645 -4.46 -19.46 -2.84
CA ALA A 645 -5.62 -18.80 -2.23
C ALA A 645 -6.27 -19.67 -1.15
N GLY A 646 -6.51 -20.94 -1.45
CA GLY A 646 -7.08 -21.90 -0.50
C GLY A 646 -6.20 -22.09 0.73
N PHE A 647 -4.88 -22.18 0.55
CA PHE A 647 -3.91 -22.27 1.65
C PHE A 647 -3.97 -21.04 2.56
N PHE A 648 -3.93 -19.82 2.00
CA PHE A 648 -3.99 -18.61 2.81
C PHE A 648 -5.33 -18.46 3.55
N MET A 649 -6.45 -18.79 2.90
CA MET A 649 -7.76 -18.78 3.54
C MET A 649 -7.81 -19.78 4.71
N ALA A 650 -7.35 -21.01 4.51
CA ALA A 650 -7.29 -22.02 5.57
C ALA A 650 -6.40 -21.58 6.74
N ALA A 651 -5.22 -21.02 6.44
CA ALA A 651 -4.30 -20.50 7.45
C ALA A 651 -4.95 -19.42 8.33
N VAL A 652 -5.66 -18.46 7.73
CA VAL A 652 -6.39 -17.42 8.49
C VAL A 652 -7.53 -18.01 9.32
N LEU A 653 -8.28 -18.97 8.78
CA LEU A 653 -9.34 -19.65 9.53
C LEU A 653 -8.80 -20.39 10.76
N VAL A 654 -7.64 -21.05 10.63
CA VAL A 654 -6.95 -21.69 11.77
C VAL A 654 -6.57 -20.65 12.82
N ILE A 655 -5.96 -19.53 12.41
CA ILE A 655 -5.57 -18.45 13.33
C ILE A 655 -6.80 -17.85 14.01
N LEU A 656 -7.88 -17.60 13.26
CA LEU A 656 -9.13 -17.05 13.78
C LEU A 656 -9.78 -17.99 14.79
N ALA A 657 -9.84 -19.29 14.49
CA ALA A 657 -10.40 -20.30 15.39
C ALA A 657 -9.59 -20.41 16.69
N ASP A 658 -8.25 -20.43 16.60
CA ASP A 658 -7.39 -20.48 17.78
C ASP A 658 -7.48 -19.19 18.60
N SER A 659 -7.57 -18.04 17.94
CA SER A 659 -7.78 -16.75 18.59
C SER A 659 -9.13 -16.70 19.32
N ALA A 660 -10.21 -17.11 18.66
CA ALA A 660 -11.54 -17.16 19.26
C ALA A 660 -11.57 -18.11 20.47
N ARG A 661 -10.92 -19.27 20.37
CA ARG A 661 -10.75 -20.20 21.49
C ARG A 661 -10.03 -19.54 22.67
N GLU A 662 -8.94 -18.83 22.41
CA GLU A 662 -8.19 -18.10 23.45
C GLU A 662 -9.04 -16.99 24.10
N TRP A 663 -9.75 -16.20 23.29
CA TRP A 663 -10.63 -15.13 23.78
C TRP A 663 -11.73 -15.66 24.69
N LEU A 664 -12.40 -16.75 24.26
CA LEU A 664 -13.47 -17.38 25.03
C LEU A 664 -12.94 -18.06 26.31
N ALA A 665 -11.74 -18.64 26.27
CA ALA A 665 -11.12 -19.25 27.45
C ALA A 665 -10.76 -18.20 28.51
N VAL A 666 -10.17 -17.07 28.08
CA VAL A 666 -9.84 -15.95 28.96
C VAL A 666 -11.11 -15.27 29.49
N ALA A 667 -12.09 -14.99 28.63
CA ALA A 667 -13.34 -14.35 29.03
C ALA A 667 -14.17 -15.19 30.01
N ALA A 668 -14.15 -16.52 29.86
CA ALA A 668 -14.82 -17.45 30.76
C ALA A 668 -14.04 -17.74 32.05
N GLY A 669 -12.86 -17.11 32.27
CA GLY A 669 -12.01 -17.37 33.43
C GLY A 669 -11.36 -18.76 33.46
N ARG A 670 -11.47 -19.54 32.38
CA ARG A 670 -10.92 -20.91 32.29
C ARG A 670 -9.40 -20.93 32.10
N LYS A 671 -8.80 -19.80 31.74
CA LYS A 671 -7.35 -19.67 31.51
C LYS A 671 -6.83 -18.39 32.19
N VAL A 672 -5.73 -18.52 32.93
CA VAL A 672 -5.03 -17.38 33.53
C VAL A 672 -4.45 -16.50 32.44
N VAL A 673 -4.70 -15.20 32.54
CA VAL A 673 -4.16 -14.20 31.62
C VAL A 673 -2.64 -14.14 31.78
N ARG A 674 -1.91 -14.59 30.74
CA ARG A 674 -0.46 -14.40 30.60
C ARG A 674 -0.23 -13.56 29.35
N SER A 675 0.38 -12.39 29.54
CA SER A 675 0.78 -11.50 28.45
C SER A 675 2.30 -11.50 28.32
N SER A 676 2.79 -11.36 27.09
CA SER A 676 4.22 -11.20 26.80
C SER A 676 4.69 -9.72 26.85
N GLU A 677 3.82 -8.82 27.29
CA GLU A 677 4.12 -7.41 27.51
C GLU A 677 5.32 -7.25 28.47
N THR A 678 6.27 -6.39 28.08
CA THR A 678 7.45 -6.14 28.91
C THR A 678 7.06 -5.41 30.19
N PRO A 679 7.65 -5.73 31.35
CA PRO A 679 7.42 -4.99 32.57
C PRO A 679 7.67 -3.49 32.38
N PHE A 680 6.89 -2.67 33.08
CA PHE A 680 7.13 -1.24 33.10
C PHE A 680 8.40 -0.96 33.91
N GLU A 681 9.38 -0.33 33.28
CA GLU A 681 10.58 0.21 33.90
C GLU A 681 10.55 1.72 33.64
N THR A 682 10.74 2.56 34.65
CA THR A 682 10.80 4.01 34.43
C THR A 682 12.02 4.37 33.59
N LYS A 683 11.87 5.35 32.69
CA LYS A 683 13.01 5.89 31.92
C LYS A 683 14.08 6.35 32.92
N ALA A 684 15.23 5.68 32.95
CA ALA A 684 16.38 6.21 33.68
C ALA A 684 16.71 7.57 33.06
N VAL A 685 16.70 8.63 33.87
CA VAL A 685 17.08 9.99 33.44
C VAL A 685 18.52 9.89 32.96
N GLN A 686 18.71 9.81 31.63
CA GLN A 686 20.03 9.99 31.03
C GLN A 686 20.36 11.47 31.16
N ALA A 687 21.33 11.76 32.04
CA ALA A 687 21.91 13.08 32.27
C ALA A 687 22.67 13.58 31.04
#